data_AF-A0A2D6YPT1-F1
#
_entry.id   AF-A0A2D6YPT1-F1
#
_cell.length_a   1.000
_cell.length_b   1.000
_cell.length_c   1.000
_cell.angle_alpha   90.00
_cell.angle_beta   90.00
_cell.angle_gamma   90.00
#
_symmetry.space_group_name_H-M   'P 1'
#
loop_
_entity.id
_entity.type
_entity.pdbx_description
1 polymer ?
#
loop_
_entity_poly.entity_id
_entity_poly.type
_entity_poly.pdbx_seq_one_letter_code
_entity_poly.pdbx_strand_id
1 'polypeptide(L)'
;MRTSINWLNDYLDPPLDAAAQADLLTAAGFPFDGEDIAENGEPWQEIETTSNRGDCLCHLGLAREAALLGGSSLKAPTSDLPSGGPPVADVVEIRNLDPDRCPLYTARVIRGVKVGPSPDWLQRRLVAIGLVPRNNLVDATNFVLFEYGQPTHVFDLATVRGGRIEIRPARDAEPFLPIGEDAKPLELTSDDLVIADAERAIAMAGVKGGAETAVSESTTDILVEAATFDPVSVRNTARRHRTASDSSYRFERGVHPAEIAAAADRLVALILELAGGELCDGVVADGRPIPGPRLVAMRPARCRAVLGIEISDEEIHRLFVGLGFDPKVDGNRIECTIPPRRIDLEREADLVEEIARTHGLDALPVAETIRIRAVPPRPEDEGLGAIRNMLVGLGFHETVTHTLIAADAAAAFLTADRGVLEVEDDRAGGEPVLRPSLVPSLLRVAAHNHDLGTTEVRLFETASVFDQHGGVHRERRLLGLVVDPPAGVDARDRTAEGQAAFATLRTVVDRIARIVGAERIHVDPETAFAGCEASAAIHLDGEAVGSIGVVDAKTAARFGHDRAVVAAEIELAPAGLAAALATWPPESVAETLPAFPAIDRDLTVLVEEAVRWADMEAAIDSNRPASLEAIEFVTVFRGRNLPTGRKAVTLRLRFRVTDRTLRHDEIDPEIATITASLGTGVGGEIRQ
;
A
#
# COMPACT_ATOMS: atom_id res chain seq x y z
N MET A 1 10.24 -21.20 8.74
CA MET A 1 10.11 -22.65 8.47
C MET A 1 10.86 -23.39 9.56
N ARG A 2 10.15 -24.21 10.33
CA ARG A 2 10.74 -25.10 11.32
C ARG A 2 11.62 -26.16 10.64
N THR A 3 12.88 -26.24 11.05
CA THR A 3 13.92 -27.08 10.44
C THR A 3 14.60 -27.89 11.53
N SER A 4 14.71 -29.21 11.34
CA SER A 4 15.42 -30.07 12.29
C SER A 4 16.93 -29.95 12.10
N ILE A 5 17.66 -29.62 13.16
CA ILE A 5 19.13 -29.47 13.15
C ILE A 5 19.79 -30.81 12.80
N ASN A 6 19.31 -31.90 13.41
CA ASN A 6 19.81 -33.24 13.17
C ASN A 6 19.50 -33.73 11.76
N TRP A 7 18.35 -33.37 11.19
CA TRP A 7 18.00 -33.77 9.83
C TRP A 7 18.85 -33.03 8.80
N LEU A 8 19.05 -31.74 9.00
CA LEU A 8 19.94 -30.95 8.13
C LEU A 8 21.37 -31.55 8.14
N ASN A 9 21.84 -32.00 9.31
CA ASN A 9 23.14 -32.66 9.46
C ASN A 9 23.25 -34.04 8.78
N ASP A 10 22.14 -34.71 8.45
CA ASP A 10 22.20 -35.95 7.65
C ASP A 10 22.82 -35.68 6.26
N TYR A 11 22.74 -34.44 5.77
CA TYR A 11 23.24 -34.01 4.48
C TYR A 11 24.58 -33.24 4.55
N LEU A 12 25.20 -33.13 5.73
CA LEU A 12 26.46 -32.39 5.91
C LEU A 12 27.60 -33.30 6.38
N ASP A 13 28.80 -33.07 5.84
CA ASP A 13 30.02 -33.74 6.28
C ASP A 13 31.25 -32.82 6.31
N PRO A 14 31.78 -32.47 7.49
CA PRO A 14 31.29 -32.86 8.82
C PRO A 14 29.94 -32.20 9.17
N PRO A 15 29.19 -32.77 10.13
CA PRO A 15 27.99 -32.11 10.66
C PRO A 15 28.34 -30.81 11.40
N LEU A 16 27.39 -29.89 11.43
CA LEU A 16 27.49 -28.59 12.11
C LEU A 16 26.68 -28.62 13.41
N ASP A 17 27.14 -27.93 14.46
CA ASP A 17 26.30 -27.70 15.63
C ASP A 17 25.17 -26.69 15.33
N ALA A 18 24.21 -26.57 16.25
CA ALA A 18 23.03 -25.73 16.07
C ALA A 18 23.38 -24.25 15.83
N ALA A 19 24.32 -23.71 16.63
CA ALA A 19 24.75 -22.32 16.53
C ALA A 19 25.44 -22.05 15.18
N ALA A 20 26.34 -22.95 14.75
CA ALA A 20 26.99 -22.84 13.46
C ALA A 20 25.99 -22.91 12.29
N GLN A 21 24.98 -23.78 12.35
CA GLN A 21 23.92 -23.79 11.33
C GLN A 21 23.17 -22.46 11.27
N ALA A 22 22.75 -21.92 12.42
CA ALA A 22 22.03 -20.65 12.51
C ALA A 22 22.86 -19.47 12.00
N ASP A 23 24.12 -19.36 12.42
CA ASP A 23 25.04 -18.30 12.01
C ASP A 23 25.30 -18.33 10.50
N LEU A 24 25.58 -19.52 9.95
CA LEU A 24 25.86 -19.69 8.53
C LEU A 24 24.63 -19.45 7.66
N LEU A 25 23.45 -19.93 8.07
CA LEU A 25 22.21 -19.67 7.34
C LEU A 25 21.82 -18.19 7.40
N THR A 26 22.02 -17.53 8.54
CA THR A 26 21.83 -16.08 8.68
C THR A 26 22.78 -15.30 7.78
N ALA A 27 24.07 -15.67 7.74
CA ALA A 27 25.05 -15.08 6.83
C ALA A 27 24.67 -15.33 5.35
N ALA A 28 24.08 -16.49 5.06
CA ALA A 28 23.47 -16.82 3.78
C ALA A 28 22.15 -16.06 3.51
N GLY A 29 21.74 -15.08 4.31
CA GLY A 29 20.54 -14.28 4.06
C GLY A 29 19.23 -14.97 4.45
N PHE A 30 19.29 -15.99 5.32
CA PHE A 30 18.12 -16.65 5.89
C PHE A 30 18.04 -16.35 7.39
N PRO A 31 17.29 -15.31 7.80
CA PRO A 31 17.22 -14.92 9.20
C PRO A 31 16.80 -16.06 10.11
N PHE A 32 17.53 -16.23 11.21
CA PHE A 32 17.15 -17.08 12.32
C PHE A 32 16.06 -16.38 13.15
N ASP A 33 14.92 -17.04 13.36
CA ASP A 33 13.78 -16.49 14.10
C ASP A 33 13.61 -17.11 15.50
N GLY A 34 14.10 -18.34 15.70
CA GLY A 34 14.06 -19.00 17.01
C GLY A 34 14.50 -20.46 16.98
N GLU A 35 14.62 -21.06 18.15
CA GLU A 35 14.94 -22.49 18.34
C GLU A 35 14.21 -23.04 19.57
N ASP A 36 13.99 -24.35 19.60
CA ASP A 36 13.55 -25.08 20.79
C ASP A 36 13.83 -26.59 20.61
N ILE A 37 13.39 -27.39 21.56
CA ILE A 37 13.45 -28.85 21.54
C ILE A 37 12.02 -29.39 21.40
N ALA A 38 11.79 -30.25 20.42
CA ALA A 38 10.49 -30.90 20.25
C ALA A 38 10.23 -31.93 21.37
N GLU A 39 8.98 -32.36 21.56
CA GLU A 39 8.57 -33.28 22.64
C GLU A 39 9.37 -34.60 22.67
N ASN A 40 9.93 -35.00 21.53
CA ASN A 40 10.74 -36.20 21.35
C ASN A 40 12.26 -35.99 21.58
N GLY A 41 12.67 -34.79 22.01
CA GLY A 41 14.05 -34.41 22.25
C GLY A 41 14.84 -33.96 21.02
N GLU A 42 14.23 -33.89 19.83
CA GLU A 42 14.91 -33.39 18.63
C GLU A 42 15.01 -31.85 18.68
N PRO A 43 16.22 -31.27 18.53
CA PRO A 43 16.39 -29.84 18.42
C PRO A 43 15.95 -29.35 17.03
N TRP A 44 15.29 -28.20 17.01
CA TRP A 44 14.85 -27.54 15.79
C TRP A 44 15.14 -26.04 15.86
N GLN A 45 15.29 -25.44 14.69
CA GLN A 45 15.44 -24.00 14.50
C GLN A 45 14.43 -23.51 13.46
N GLU A 46 14.00 -22.26 13.58
CA GLU A 46 13.15 -21.59 12.61
C GLU A 46 13.98 -20.64 11.75
N ILE A 47 13.93 -20.91 10.45
CA ILE A 47 14.62 -20.15 9.43
C ILE A 47 13.58 -19.43 8.56
N GLU A 48 13.70 -18.11 8.45
CA GLU A 48 12.87 -17.32 7.55
C GLU A 48 13.34 -17.48 6.10
N THR A 49 12.39 -17.66 5.18
CA THR A 49 12.69 -17.87 3.76
C THR A 49 11.90 -16.87 2.92
N THR A 50 12.62 -16.03 2.19
CA THR A 50 12.04 -15.05 1.27
C THR A 50 11.36 -15.72 0.08
N SER A 51 10.42 -15.03 -0.55
CA SER A 51 9.62 -15.61 -1.65
C SER A 51 10.41 -16.03 -2.89
N ASN A 52 11.61 -15.49 -3.11
CA ASN A 52 12.50 -15.87 -4.20
C ASN A 52 13.31 -17.15 -3.91
N ARG A 53 13.35 -17.63 -2.65
CA ARG A 53 14.16 -18.78 -2.22
C ARG A 53 13.32 -20.02 -1.95
N GLY A 54 12.42 -20.34 -2.88
CA GLY A 54 11.60 -21.57 -2.81
C GLY A 54 12.43 -22.85 -2.72
N ASP A 55 13.64 -22.85 -3.29
CA ASP A 55 14.62 -23.93 -3.25
C ASP A 55 15.12 -24.28 -1.84
N CYS A 56 14.98 -23.34 -0.89
CA CYS A 56 15.38 -23.50 0.51
C CYS A 56 14.23 -23.84 1.45
N LEU A 57 13.02 -24.08 0.93
CA LEU A 57 11.89 -24.59 1.73
C LEU A 57 11.99 -26.10 2.01
N CYS A 58 13.21 -26.59 2.22
CA CYS A 58 13.54 -27.98 2.51
C CYS A 58 14.94 -28.11 3.14
N HIS A 59 15.18 -29.23 3.81
CA HIS A 59 16.44 -29.50 4.50
C HIS A 59 17.61 -29.62 3.52
N LEU A 60 17.42 -30.21 2.33
CA LEU A 60 18.50 -30.31 1.35
C LEU A 60 18.86 -28.95 0.74
N GLY A 61 17.88 -28.05 0.60
CA GLY A 61 18.11 -26.67 0.17
C GLY A 61 18.92 -25.88 1.19
N LEU A 62 18.53 -25.94 2.46
CA LEU A 62 19.28 -25.30 3.54
C LEU A 62 20.66 -25.92 3.75
N ALA A 63 20.79 -27.24 3.63
CA ALA A 63 22.08 -27.92 3.72
C ALA A 63 23.05 -27.49 2.61
N ARG A 64 22.57 -27.21 1.39
CA ARG A 64 23.42 -26.65 0.32
C ARG A 64 24.01 -25.31 0.71
N GLU A 65 23.20 -24.44 1.30
CA GLU A 65 23.61 -23.11 1.76
C GLU A 65 24.61 -23.20 2.91
N ALA A 66 24.29 -24.02 3.92
CA ALA A 66 25.18 -24.24 5.06
C ALA A 66 26.52 -24.90 4.66
N ALA A 67 26.50 -25.87 3.72
CA ALA A 67 27.70 -26.53 3.23
C ALA A 67 28.68 -25.54 2.57
N LEU A 68 28.17 -24.63 1.74
CA LEU A 68 28.98 -23.63 1.05
C LEU A 68 29.76 -22.74 2.02
N LEU A 69 29.08 -22.20 3.04
CA LEU A 69 29.69 -21.24 3.97
C LEU A 69 30.45 -21.93 5.11
N GLY A 70 29.99 -23.09 5.56
CA GLY A 70 30.58 -23.84 6.67
C GLY A 70 31.79 -24.68 6.31
N GLY A 71 32.09 -24.84 5.01
CA GLY A 71 33.18 -25.70 4.53
C GLY A 71 32.88 -27.21 4.65
N SER A 72 31.65 -27.58 5.00
CA SER A 72 31.17 -28.95 4.94
C SER A 72 30.89 -29.36 3.50
N SER A 73 30.98 -30.65 3.23
CA SER A 73 30.53 -31.24 1.95
C SER A 73 29.08 -31.67 2.04
N LEU A 74 28.34 -31.49 0.94
CA LEU A 74 26.94 -31.91 0.82
C LEU A 74 26.85 -33.41 0.49
N LYS A 75 26.11 -34.16 1.29
CA LYS A 75 25.74 -35.56 1.03
C LYS A 75 24.35 -35.62 0.41
N ALA A 76 24.25 -35.68 -0.92
CA ALA A 76 22.96 -35.81 -1.59
C ALA A 76 22.37 -37.22 -1.37
N PRO A 77 21.03 -37.35 -1.21
CA PRO A 77 20.39 -38.67 -1.13
C PRO A 77 20.53 -39.44 -2.45
N THR A 78 20.80 -40.74 -2.36
CA THR A 78 20.79 -41.66 -3.50
C THR A 78 19.56 -42.56 -3.42
N SER A 79 18.88 -42.78 -4.55
CA SER A 79 17.70 -43.64 -4.63
C SER A 79 17.89 -44.70 -5.70
N ASP A 80 18.05 -45.94 -5.28
CA ASP A 80 18.14 -47.10 -6.17
C ASP A 80 16.77 -47.77 -6.25
N LEU A 81 16.16 -47.74 -7.44
CA LEU A 81 14.85 -48.34 -7.66
C LEU A 81 14.96 -49.73 -8.31
N PRO A 82 14.19 -50.72 -7.84
CA PRO A 82 14.10 -52.01 -8.51
C PRO A 82 13.43 -51.86 -9.89
N SER A 83 13.76 -52.76 -10.83
CA SER A 83 13.17 -52.82 -12.17
C SER A 83 12.56 -54.19 -12.45
N GLY A 84 11.67 -54.27 -13.46
CA GLY A 84 11.12 -55.54 -13.95
C GLY A 84 9.75 -55.95 -13.41
N GLY A 85 9.01 -55.05 -12.75
CA GLY A 85 7.59 -55.22 -12.46
C GLY A 85 6.71 -55.12 -13.72
N PRO A 86 5.38 -55.25 -13.60
CA PRO A 86 4.48 -55.05 -14.73
C PRO A 86 4.54 -53.58 -15.23
N PRO A 87 4.35 -53.31 -16.54
CA PRO A 87 4.43 -51.96 -17.08
C PRO A 87 3.40 -51.02 -16.43
N VAL A 88 3.84 -49.85 -15.94
CA VAL A 88 2.95 -48.86 -15.32
C VAL A 88 1.87 -48.36 -16.28
N ALA A 89 2.18 -48.31 -17.58
CA ALA A 89 1.25 -47.89 -18.63
C ALA A 89 0.05 -48.85 -18.82
N ASP A 90 0.16 -50.10 -18.34
CA ASP A 90 -0.95 -51.06 -18.34
C ASP A 90 -1.91 -50.84 -17.15
N VAL A 91 -1.51 -50.00 -16.19
CA VAL A 91 -2.24 -49.78 -14.93
C VAL A 91 -2.95 -48.44 -14.89
N VAL A 92 -2.30 -47.38 -15.37
CA VAL A 92 -2.87 -46.03 -15.35
C VAL A 92 -2.52 -45.24 -16.61
N GLU A 93 -3.49 -44.49 -17.10
CA GLU A 93 -3.33 -43.49 -18.16
C GLU A 93 -3.31 -42.08 -17.56
N ILE A 94 -2.38 -41.22 -17.98
CA ILE A 94 -2.36 -39.80 -17.59
C ILE A 94 -2.69 -38.96 -18.84
N ARG A 95 -3.58 -37.98 -18.68
CA ARG A 95 -3.85 -36.96 -19.68
C ARG A 95 -3.80 -35.57 -19.07
N ASN A 96 -2.89 -34.75 -19.54
CA ASN A 96 -2.75 -33.37 -19.16
C ASN A 96 -3.46 -32.48 -20.19
N LEU A 97 -4.67 -32.04 -19.85
CA LEU A 97 -5.50 -31.18 -20.70
C LEU A 97 -5.20 -29.69 -20.50
N ASP A 98 -4.31 -29.33 -19.58
CA ASP A 98 -3.87 -27.96 -19.30
C ASP A 98 -2.35 -27.90 -19.03
N PRO A 99 -1.52 -28.11 -20.07
CA PRO A 99 -0.06 -28.10 -19.94
C PRO A 99 0.52 -26.71 -19.60
N ASP A 100 -0.31 -25.67 -19.63
CA ASP A 100 0.08 -24.30 -19.29
C ASP A 100 0.10 -24.13 -17.77
N ARG A 101 -0.96 -24.58 -17.09
CA ARG A 101 -1.06 -24.54 -15.62
C ARG A 101 -0.46 -25.76 -14.93
N CYS A 102 -0.22 -26.86 -15.64
CA CYS A 102 0.56 -28.00 -15.18
C CYS A 102 1.65 -28.36 -16.19
N PRO A 103 2.86 -27.77 -16.10
CA PRO A 103 3.89 -28.01 -17.10
C PRO A 103 4.35 -29.47 -17.21
N LEU A 104 4.30 -30.24 -16.12
CA LEU A 104 4.65 -31.66 -16.12
C LEU A 104 3.92 -32.38 -14.98
N TYR A 105 3.28 -33.50 -15.31
CA TYR A 105 2.70 -34.43 -14.35
C TYR A 105 3.31 -35.82 -14.56
N THR A 106 3.73 -36.48 -13.49
CA THR A 106 4.27 -37.85 -13.53
C THR A 106 3.59 -38.74 -12.51
N ALA A 107 3.43 -40.02 -12.87
CA ALA A 107 2.97 -41.04 -11.93
C ALA A 107 3.79 -42.33 -12.01
N ARG A 108 3.91 -42.97 -10.85
CA ARG A 108 4.42 -44.34 -10.67
C ARG A 108 3.39 -45.15 -9.87
N VAL A 109 3.41 -46.47 -9.98
CA VAL A 109 2.50 -47.35 -9.25
C VAL A 109 3.27 -48.36 -8.44
N ILE A 110 2.89 -48.54 -7.18
CA ILE A 110 3.42 -49.59 -6.30
C ILE A 110 2.26 -50.48 -5.88
N ARG A 111 2.41 -51.79 -6.08
CA ARG A 111 1.39 -52.79 -5.74
C ARG A 111 1.74 -53.57 -4.48
N GLY A 112 0.72 -53.97 -3.72
CA GLY A 112 0.89 -54.77 -2.51
C GLY A 112 1.64 -54.08 -1.37
N VAL A 113 1.49 -52.77 -1.21
CA VAL A 113 2.00 -52.02 -0.05
C VAL A 113 1.23 -52.40 1.22
N LYS A 114 1.90 -52.30 2.37
CA LYS A 114 1.27 -52.47 3.69
C LYS A 114 1.25 -51.15 4.44
N VAL A 115 0.05 -50.60 4.63
CA VAL A 115 -0.14 -49.39 5.45
C VAL A 115 0.05 -49.73 6.92
N GLY A 116 0.82 -48.91 7.62
CA GLY A 116 1.11 -49.09 9.04
C GLY A 116 1.78 -47.85 9.65
N PRO A 117 2.12 -47.90 10.95
CA PRO A 117 2.86 -46.82 11.58
C PRO A 117 4.26 -46.66 10.96
N SER A 118 4.70 -45.42 10.81
CA SER A 118 6.06 -45.09 10.38
C SER A 118 7.11 -45.58 11.39
N PRO A 119 8.35 -45.87 10.98
CA PRO A 119 9.42 -46.18 11.91
C PRO A 119 9.77 -44.96 12.78
N ASP A 120 10.38 -45.21 13.94
CA ASP A 120 10.69 -44.19 14.95
C ASP A 120 11.52 -43.04 14.37
N TRP A 121 12.56 -43.33 13.56
CA TRP A 121 13.42 -42.31 12.98
C TRP A 121 12.63 -41.29 12.11
N LEU A 122 11.63 -41.76 11.35
CA LEU A 122 10.82 -40.92 10.46
C LEU A 122 9.85 -40.08 11.28
N GLN A 123 9.16 -40.70 12.24
CA GLN A 123 8.28 -39.99 13.16
C GLN A 123 9.03 -38.87 13.89
N ARG A 124 10.26 -39.15 14.35
CA ARG A 124 11.08 -38.19 15.08
C ARG A 124 11.38 -36.94 14.25
N ARG A 125 11.74 -37.12 12.97
CA ARG A 125 12.03 -36.05 12.01
C ARG A 125 10.81 -35.17 11.74
N LEU A 126 9.63 -35.78 11.56
CA LEU A 126 8.38 -35.04 11.31
C LEU A 126 7.91 -34.25 12.54
N VAL A 127 7.98 -34.85 13.73
CA VAL A 127 7.63 -34.18 14.99
C VAL A 127 8.55 -32.99 15.25
N ALA A 128 9.85 -33.10 14.92
CA ALA A 128 10.81 -32.01 15.08
C ALA A 128 10.40 -30.75 14.30
N ILE A 129 9.77 -30.92 13.13
CA ILE A 129 9.28 -29.81 12.30
C ILE A 129 7.80 -29.46 12.56
N GLY A 130 7.19 -30.04 13.61
CA GLY A 130 5.82 -29.73 14.05
C GLY A 130 4.72 -30.49 13.32
N LEU A 131 5.07 -31.52 12.55
CA LEU A 131 4.09 -32.39 11.88
C LEU A 131 3.68 -33.55 12.79
N VAL A 132 2.42 -33.96 12.68
CA VAL A 132 1.87 -35.12 13.37
C VAL A 132 2.00 -36.36 12.46
N PRO A 133 2.78 -37.39 12.86
CA PRO A 133 2.88 -38.63 12.09
C PRO A 133 1.52 -39.32 11.91
N ARG A 134 1.27 -39.88 10.73
CA ARG A 134 -0.01 -40.51 10.38
C ARG A 134 0.15 -41.98 10.01
N ASN A 135 0.86 -42.27 8.93
CA ASN A 135 1.19 -43.62 8.49
C ASN A 135 2.40 -43.59 7.56
N ASN A 136 3.03 -44.74 7.35
CA ASN A 136 4.25 -44.90 6.56
C ASN A 136 4.18 -44.34 5.12
N LEU A 137 3.00 -44.21 4.51
CA LEU A 137 2.86 -43.62 3.16
C LEU A 137 2.74 -42.09 3.22
N VAL A 138 1.84 -41.57 4.05
CA VAL A 138 1.64 -40.12 4.22
C VAL A 138 2.88 -39.47 4.78
N ASP A 139 3.51 -40.10 5.77
CA ASP A 139 4.73 -39.60 6.40
C ASP A 139 5.90 -39.62 5.43
N ALA A 140 5.98 -40.58 4.51
CA ALA A 140 6.97 -40.58 3.44
C ALA A 140 6.78 -39.40 2.47
N THR A 141 5.53 -39.08 2.09
CA THR A 141 5.26 -37.89 1.24
C THR A 141 5.65 -36.58 1.94
N ASN A 142 5.31 -36.44 3.22
CA ASN A 142 5.69 -35.27 4.02
C ASN A 142 7.20 -35.19 4.22
N PHE A 143 7.86 -36.32 4.44
CA PHE A 143 9.31 -36.35 4.58
C PHE A 143 9.99 -35.88 3.30
N VAL A 144 9.61 -36.41 2.14
CA VAL A 144 10.17 -36.00 0.84
C VAL A 144 9.86 -34.53 0.52
N LEU A 145 8.67 -34.05 0.89
CA LEU A 145 8.31 -32.63 0.79
C LEU A 145 9.31 -31.74 1.53
N PHE A 146 9.66 -32.10 2.76
CA PHE A 146 10.61 -31.33 3.57
C PHE A 146 12.08 -31.72 3.33
N GLU A 147 12.38 -32.83 2.65
CA GLU A 147 13.72 -33.22 2.20
C GLU A 147 14.10 -32.46 0.93
N TYR A 148 13.26 -32.51 -0.11
CA TYR A 148 13.54 -31.96 -1.45
C TYR A 148 12.83 -30.63 -1.75
N GLY A 149 11.78 -30.27 -1.02
CA GLY A 149 10.95 -29.09 -1.35
C GLY A 149 9.92 -29.37 -2.45
N GLN A 150 9.82 -30.62 -2.91
CA GLN A 150 8.87 -31.08 -3.92
C GLN A 150 7.60 -31.61 -3.26
N PRO A 151 6.43 -30.99 -3.46
CA PRO A 151 5.18 -31.62 -3.09
C PRO A 151 4.91 -32.85 -3.94
N THR A 152 4.57 -33.94 -3.27
CA THR A 152 4.20 -35.23 -3.85
C THR A 152 2.90 -35.69 -3.21
N HIS A 153 2.21 -36.63 -3.85
CA HIS A 153 0.98 -37.20 -3.31
C HIS A 153 0.90 -38.69 -3.55
N VAL A 154 0.10 -39.39 -2.73
CA VAL A 154 -0.20 -40.81 -2.91
C VAL A 154 -1.71 -41.00 -2.90
N PHE A 155 -2.23 -41.61 -3.94
CA PHE A 155 -3.64 -41.97 -4.06
C PHE A 155 -3.82 -43.47 -3.81
N ASP A 156 -4.93 -43.85 -3.18
CA ASP A 156 -5.37 -45.24 -3.18
C ASP A 156 -5.83 -45.62 -4.59
N LEU A 157 -5.08 -46.50 -5.26
CA LEU A 157 -5.34 -46.86 -6.64
C LEU A 157 -6.72 -47.51 -6.83
N ALA A 158 -7.25 -48.22 -5.83
CA ALA A 158 -8.56 -48.84 -5.90
C ALA A 158 -9.72 -47.82 -5.91
N THR A 159 -9.44 -46.58 -5.48
CA THR A 159 -10.42 -45.49 -5.45
C THR A 159 -10.42 -44.66 -6.73
N VAL A 160 -9.33 -44.66 -7.49
CA VAL A 160 -9.19 -43.93 -8.77
C VAL A 160 -10.07 -44.57 -9.84
N ARG A 161 -11.10 -43.86 -10.30
CA ARG A 161 -12.08 -44.42 -11.26
C ARG A 161 -11.54 -44.41 -12.68
N GLY A 162 -11.78 -45.51 -13.39
CA GLY A 162 -11.44 -45.65 -14.81
C GLY A 162 -9.95 -45.81 -15.13
N GLY A 163 -9.08 -45.99 -14.13
CA GLY A 163 -7.64 -46.18 -14.34
C GLY A 163 -6.98 -45.01 -15.07
N ARG A 164 -7.52 -43.79 -14.89
CA ARG A 164 -7.11 -42.59 -15.61
C ARG A 164 -6.98 -41.42 -14.66
N ILE A 165 -5.96 -40.61 -14.89
CA ILE A 165 -5.76 -39.29 -14.28
C ILE A 165 -5.89 -38.22 -15.36
N GLU A 166 -6.68 -37.18 -15.09
CA GLU A 166 -6.88 -36.02 -15.93
C GLU A 166 -6.48 -34.75 -15.20
N ILE A 167 -5.57 -33.96 -15.77
CA ILE A 167 -5.27 -32.63 -15.28
C ILE A 167 -6.08 -31.65 -16.13
N ARG A 168 -7.05 -30.96 -15.53
CA ARG A 168 -8.01 -30.13 -16.25
C ARG A 168 -8.53 -28.97 -15.39
N PRO A 169 -9.11 -27.94 -16.01
CA PRO A 169 -9.94 -26.99 -15.26
C PRO A 169 -11.09 -27.73 -14.55
N ALA A 170 -11.47 -27.26 -13.36
CA ALA A 170 -12.69 -27.73 -12.73
C ALA A 170 -13.92 -27.33 -13.58
N ARG A 171 -15.04 -28.02 -13.37
CA ARG A 171 -16.33 -27.57 -13.89
C ARG A 171 -16.88 -26.52 -12.93
N ASP A 172 -17.67 -25.57 -13.44
CA ASP A 172 -18.32 -24.59 -12.57
C ASP A 172 -19.25 -25.30 -11.58
N ALA A 173 -19.14 -24.92 -10.30
CA ALA A 173 -19.80 -25.56 -9.17
C ALA A 173 -19.50 -27.07 -9.04
N GLU A 174 -18.31 -27.53 -9.46
CA GLU A 174 -17.88 -28.91 -9.26
C GLU A 174 -17.68 -29.18 -7.75
N PRO A 175 -18.41 -30.15 -7.15
CA PRO A 175 -18.30 -30.41 -5.73
C PRO A 175 -16.95 -31.08 -5.42
N PHE A 176 -16.31 -30.64 -4.34
CA PHE A 176 -15.06 -31.20 -3.87
C PHE A 176 -15.04 -31.25 -2.34
N LEU A 177 -14.52 -32.35 -1.78
CA LEU A 177 -14.27 -32.49 -0.34
C LEU A 177 -12.77 -32.62 -0.09
N PRO A 178 -12.11 -31.58 0.42
CA PRO A 178 -10.69 -31.64 0.78
C PRO A 178 -10.44 -32.65 1.89
N ILE A 179 -9.24 -33.23 1.91
CA ILE A 179 -8.78 -34.06 3.04
C ILE A 179 -8.47 -33.18 4.27
N GLY A 180 -8.97 -33.58 5.44
CA GLY A 180 -8.67 -32.92 6.72
C GLY A 180 -9.75 -33.15 7.79
N GLU A 181 -9.34 -33.10 9.05
CA GLU A 181 -10.27 -33.04 10.18
C GLU A 181 -11.02 -31.68 10.08
N ASP A 182 -12.36 -31.70 10.18
CA ASP A 182 -13.28 -30.57 9.98
C ASP A 182 -13.36 -29.96 8.56
N ALA A 183 -12.85 -30.65 7.53
CA ALA A 183 -12.99 -30.23 6.15
C ALA A 183 -14.48 -30.17 5.72
N LYS A 184 -14.86 -29.08 5.05
CA LYS A 184 -16.21 -28.88 4.51
C LYS A 184 -16.22 -29.05 2.99
N PRO A 185 -17.32 -29.55 2.41
CA PRO A 185 -17.51 -29.53 0.96
C PRO A 185 -17.41 -28.10 0.43
N LEU A 186 -16.77 -27.95 -0.72
CA LEU A 186 -16.63 -26.70 -1.44
C LEU A 186 -17.03 -26.87 -2.90
N GLU A 187 -17.39 -25.76 -3.54
CA GLU A 187 -17.74 -25.70 -4.96
C GLU A 187 -16.57 -25.05 -5.71
N LEU A 188 -15.97 -25.82 -6.63
CA LEU A 188 -14.89 -25.35 -7.48
C LEU A 188 -15.44 -24.55 -8.67
N THR A 189 -14.57 -23.73 -9.24
CA THR A 189 -14.85 -22.88 -10.40
C THR A 189 -13.93 -23.26 -11.56
N SER A 190 -14.29 -22.92 -12.79
CA SER A 190 -13.45 -23.17 -13.97
C SER A 190 -12.07 -22.50 -13.94
N ASP A 191 -11.84 -21.55 -13.04
CA ASP A 191 -10.51 -20.98 -12.76
C ASP A 191 -9.61 -21.90 -11.93
N ASP A 192 -10.17 -22.87 -11.22
CA ASP A 192 -9.42 -23.83 -10.40
C ASP A 192 -8.88 -24.97 -11.27
N LEU A 193 -7.60 -25.29 -11.12
CA LEU A 193 -7.02 -26.48 -11.73
C LEU A 193 -7.22 -27.69 -10.82
N VAL A 194 -7.69 -28.81 -11.37
CA VAL A 194 -7.90 -30.05 -10.64
C VAL A 194 -7.13 -31.20 -11.24
N ILE A 195 -6.79 -32.15 -10.37
CA ILE A 195 -6.47 -33.53 -10.76
C ILE A 195 -7.78 -34.29 -10.61
N ALA A 196 -8.22 -34.92 -11.68
CA ALA A 196 -9.47 -35.66 -11.75
C ALA A 196 -9.21 -37.11 -12.16
N ASP A 197 -10.10 -38.01 -11.75
CA ASP A 197 -10.22 -39.32 -12.38
C ASP A 197 -11.20 -39.26 -13.57
N ALA A 198 -11.62 -40.41 -14.10
CA ALA A 198 -12.57 -40.45 -15.21
C ALA A 198 -13.96 -39.85 -14.90
N GLU A 199 -14.31 -39.66 -13.62
CA GLU A 199 -15.64 -39.27 -13.17
C GLU A 199 -15.66 -37.88 -12.51
N ARG A 200 -14.64 -37.54 -11.71
CA ARG A 200 -14.68 -36.41 -10.76
C ARG A 200 -13.30 -35.84 -10.42
N ALA A 201 -13.28 -34.62 -9.86
CA ALA A 201 -12.09 -34.07 -9.22
C ALA A 201 -11.69 -34.88 -7.97
N ILE A 202 -10.41 -35.21 -7.86
CA ILE A 202 -9.83 -35.98 -6.74
C ILE A 202 -8.77 -35.19 -5.97
N ALA A 203 -8.27 -34.09 -6.51
CA ALA A 203 -7.46 -33.10 -5.79
C ALA A 203 -7.57 -31.71 -6.41
N MET A 204 -7.44 -30.66 -5.59
CA MET A 204 -7.12 -29.32 -6.07
C MET A 204 -5.61 -29.28 -6.38
N ALA A 205 -5.27 -29.11 -7.65
CA ALA A 205 -3.91 -29.23 -8.15
C ALA A 205 -2.96 -28.27 -7.42
N GLY A 206 -1.94 -28.83 -6.77
CA GLY A 206 -0.97 -28.08 -5.99
C GLY A 206 -1.46 -27.47 -4.67
N VAL A 207 -2.72 -27.68 -4.28
CA VAL A 207 -3.30 -27.07 -3.06
C VAL A 207 -3.63 -28.13 -2.00
N LYS A 208 -4.51 -29.08 -2.32
CA LYS A 208 -4.99 -30.07 -1.34
C LYS A 208 -5.58 -31.31 -2.03
N GLY A 209 -5.24 -32.49 -1.53
CA GLY A 209 -5.87 -33.75 -1.94
C GLY A 209 -7.33 -33.85 -1.49
N GLY A 210 -8.12 -34.67 -2.19
CA GLY A 210 -9.51 -34.98 -1.85
C GLY A 210 -9.60 -36.13 -0.84
N ALA A 211 -10.65 -36.13 -0.02
CA ALA A 211 -10.87 -37.15 1.00
C ALA A 211 -11.19 -38.54 0.41
N GLU A 212 -11.80 -38.60 -0.78
CA GLU A 212 -12.31 -39.84 -1.36
C GLU A 212 -11.25 -40.77 -1.94
N THR A 213 -10.08 -40.23 -2.25
CA THR A 213 -8.93 -40.98 -2.80
C THR A 213 -7.76 -41.08 -1.85
N ALA A 214 -7.98 -40.67 -0.60
CA ALA A 214 -6.99 -40.72 0.46
C ALA A 214 -6.64 -42.18 0.81
N VAL A 215 -5.37 -42.43 1.10
CA VAL A 215 -4.92 -43.73 1.59
C VAL A 215 -5.55 -44.05 2.96
N SER A 216 -5.88 -45.32 3.18
CA SER A 216 -6.49 -45.85 4.39
C SER A 216 -5.78 -47.13 4.84
N GLU A 217 -6.16 -47.68 5.99
CA GLU A 217 -5.59 -48.95 6.47
C GLU A 217 -5.84 -50.13 5.51
N SER A 218 -6.86 -50.06 4.64
CA SER A 218 -7.15 -51.11 3.65
C SER A 218 -6.46 -50.89 2.30
N THR A 219 -5.73 -49.80 2.11
CA THR A 219 -5.02 -49.53 0.85
C THR A 219 -3.91 -50.55 0.63
N THR A 220 -3.86 -51.12 -0.57
CA THR A 220 -2.88 -52.15 -0.97
C THR A 220 -2.12 -51.79 -2.23
N ASP A 221 -2.72 -51.02 -3.14
CA ASP A 221 -2.05 -50.52 -4.34
C ASP A 221 -2.15 -48.99 -4.36
N ILE A 222 -1.06 -48.31 -4.73
CA ILE A 222 -1.00 -46.85 -4.70
C ILE A 222 -0.48 -46.26 -6.01
N LEU A 223 -0.97 -45.06 -6.31
CA LEU A 223 -0.43 -44.20 -7.35
C LEU A 223 0.36 -43.07 -6.69
N VAL A 224 1.64 -42.95 -7.03
CA VAL A 224 2.55 -41.91 -6.55
C VAL A 224 2.57 -40.78 -7.57
N GLU A 225 2.16 -39.59 -7.16
CA GLU A 225 2.18 -38.36 -7.95
C GLU A 225 3.44 -37.53 -7.65
N ALA A 226 4.08 -37.04 -8.71
CA ALA A 226 4.95 -35.88 -8.65
C ALA A 226 4.70 -34.97 -9.86
N ALA A 227 4.43 -33.69 -9.60
CA ALA A 227 4.01 -32.74 -10.61
C ALA A 227 4.57 -31.33 -10.36
N THR A 228 4.37 -30.45 -11.33
CA THR A 228 4.61 -29.01 -11.21
C THR A 228 3.39 -28.24 -11.71
N PHE A 229 3.12 -27.12 -11.07
CA PHE A 229 1.95 -26.30 -11.32
C PHE A 229 2.34 -24.82 -11.44
N ASP A 230 1.55 -24.05 -12.18
CA ASP A 230 1.71 -22.61 -12.30
C ASP A 230 1.51 -21.92 -10.93
N PRO A 231 2.51 -21.15 -10.44
CA PRO A 231 2.45 -20.54 -9.12
C PRO A 231 1.26 -19.59 -8.92
N VAL A 232 0.86 -18.85 -9.96
CA VAL A 232 -0.23 -17.88 -9.89
C VAL A 232 -1.58 -18.60 -9.75
N SER A 233 -1.78 -19.67 -10.53
CA SER A 233 -2.98 -20.50 -10.48
C SER A 233 -3.16 -21.16 -9.12
N VAL A 234 -2.08 -21.71 -8.54
CA VAL A 234 -2.09 -22.28 -7.18
C VAL A 234 -2.44 -21.21 -6.14
N ARG A 235 -1.79 -20.03 -6.20
CA ARG A 235 -2.05 -18.93 -5.26
C ARG A 235 -3.49 -18.44 -5.30
N ASN A 236 -4.06 -18.29 -6.49
CA ASN A 236 -5.43 -17.83 -6.67
C ASN A 236 -6.42 -18.87 -6.13
N THR A 237 -6.20 -20.16 -6.43
CA THR A 237 -7.03 -21.27 -5.92
C THR A 237 -6.99 -21.35 -4.39
N ALA A 238 -5.79 -21.33 -3.79
CA ALA A 238 -5.60 -21.37 -2.34
C ALA A 238 -6.29 -20.19 -1.63
N ARG A 239 -6.18 -18.96 -2.18
CA ARG A 239 -6.84 -17.77 -1.63
C ARG A 239 -8.36 -17.79 -1.77
N ARG A 240 -8.87 -18.16 -2.96
CA ARG A 240 -10.31 -18.25 -3.25
C ARG A 240 -11.01 -19.17 -2.26
N HIS A 241 -10.41 -20.35 -2.02
CA HIS A 241 -10.96 -21.38 -1.15
C HIS A 241 -10.45 -21.30 0.29
N ARG A 242 -9.68 -20.25 0.64
CA ARG A 242 -9.06 -20.04 1.97
C ARG A 242 -8.36 -21.31 2.49
N THR A 243 -7.72 -22.05 1.60
CA THR A 243 -7.08 -23.34 1.87
C THR A 243 -5.59 -23.23 1.55
N ALA A 244 -4.80 -22.88 2.55
CA ALA A 244 -3.34 -22.91 2.47
C ALA A 244 -2.80 -24.27 2.93
N SER A 245 -1.72 -24.74 2.31
CA SER A 245 -1.02 -25.96 2.72
C SER A 245 0.50 -25.82 2.54
N ASP A 246 1.26 -26.71 3.17
CA ASP A 246 2.71 -26.82 2.94
C ASP A 246 3.06 -27.05 1.46
N SER A 247 2.17 -27.73 0.73
CA SER A 247 2.29 -27.95 -0.71
C SER A 247 2.04 -26.68 -1.50
N SER A 248 0.93 -25.98 -1.23
CA SER A 248 0.58 -24.74 -1.95
C SER A 248 1.66 -23.69 -1.75
N TYR A 249 2.17 -23.55 -0.53
CA TYR A 249 3.20 -22.58 -0.19
C TYR A 249 4.49 -22.75 -1.02
N ARG A 250 4.85 -23.98 -1.39
CA ARG A 250 6.01 -24.30 -2.24
C ARG A 250 5.71 -24.13 -3.72
N PHE A 251 4.56 -24.61 -4.20
CA PHE A 251 4.18 -24.38 -5.60
C PHE A 251 3.98 -22.89 -5.92
N GLU A 252 3.49 -22.09 -4.99
CA GLU A 252 3.39 -20.61 -5.10
C GLU A 252 4.75 -19.92 -5.28
N ARG A 253 5.84 -20.59 -4.90
CA ARG A 253 7.24 -20.13 -5.07
C ARG A 253 7.97 -20.89 -6.17
N GLY A 254 7.25 -21.69 -6.95
CA GLY A 254 7.73 -22.40 -8.12
C GLY A 254 8.51 -23.68 -7.81
N VAL A 255 8.28 -24.68 -8.65
CA VAL A 255 8.91 -26.00 -8.62
C VAL A 255 9.27 -26.38 -10.04
N HIS A 256 10.55 -26.53 -10.34
CA HIS A 256 10.99 -26.74 -11.73
C HIS A 256 10.74 -28.19 -12.18
N PRO A 257 10.19 -28.44 -13.40
CA PRO A 257 9.92 -29.80 -13.92
C PRO A 257 11.12 -30.76 -13.87
N ALA A 258 12.33 -30.23 -14.06
CA ALA A 258 13.57 -31.01 -14.04
C ALA A 258 13.94 -31.58 -12.65
N GLU A 259 13.40 -31.04 -11.55
CA GLU A 259 13.77 -31.45 -10.18
C GLU A 259 12.80 -32.53 -9.63
N ILE A 260 11.61 -32.68 -10.22
CA ILE A 260 10.54 -33.51 -9.63
C ILE A 260 10.88 -35.01 -9.65
N ALA A 261 11.69 -35.46 -10.61
CA ALA A 261 12.04 -36.87 -10.77
C ALA A 261 12.84 -37.41 -9.58
N ALA A 262 13.85 -36.67 -9.10
CA ALA A 262 14.69 -37.09 -7.99
C ALA A 262 13.87 -37.25 -6.69
N ALA A 263 12.95 -36.32 -6.43
CA ALA A 263 12.05 -36.41 -5.29
C ALA A 263 11.06 -37.58 -5.42
N ALA A 264 10.52 -37.81 -6.62
CA ALA A 264 9.63 -38.94 -6.88
C ALA A 264 10.34 -40.29 -6.69
N ASP A 265 11.57 -40.42 -7.18
CA ASP A 265 12.37 -41.64 -7.00
C ASP A 265 12.70 -41.87 -5.52
N ARG A 266 13.02 -40.80 -4.80
CA ARG A 266 13.24 -40.85 -3.35
C ARG A 266 11.99 -41.32 -2.60
N LEU A 267 10.81 -40.80 -2.96
CA LEU A 267 9.55 -41.21 -2.34
C LEU A 267 9.25 -42.68 -2.60
N VAL A 268 9.43 -43.15 -3.83
CA VAL A 268 9.22 -44.56 -4.17
C VAL A 268 10.18 -45.46 -3.42
N ALA A 269 11.48 -45.12 -3.39
CA ALA A 269 12.48 -45.89 -2.65
C ALA A 269 12.11 -45.99 -1.16
N LEU A 270 11.71 -44.87 -0.56
CA LEU A 270 11.30 -44.82 0.84
C LEU A 270 10.02 -45.64 1.09
N ILE A 271 9.01 -45.57 0.22
CA ILE A 271 7.80 -46.38 0.38
C ILE A 271 8.11 -47.87 0.29
N LEU A 272 8.96 -48.29 -0.67
CA LEU A 272 9.36 -49.70 -0.80
C LEU A 272 10.10 -50.19 0.46
N GLU A 273 10.93 -49.35 1.06
CA GLU A 273 11.62 -49.65 2.33
C GLU A 273 10.63 -49.80 3.50
N LEU A 274 9.66 -48.88 3.60
CA LEU A 274 8.79 -48.75 4.78
C LEU A 274 7.51 -49.59 4.73
N ALA A 275 6.95 -49.80 3.55
CA ALA A 275 5.67 -50.45 3.33
C ALA A 275 5.78 -51.73 2.48
N GLY A 276 6.95 -52.00 1.89
CA GLY A 276 7.14 -53.08 0.93
C GLY A 276 6.43 -52.81 -0.39
N GLY A 277 5.99 -53.89 -1.05
CA GLY A 277 5.32 -53.84 -2.34
C GLY A 277 6.25 -54.03 -3.53
N GLU A 278 5.65 -54.03 -4.72
CA GLU A 278 6.31 -54.22 -6.02
C GLU A 278 6.07 -52.99 -6.89
N LEU A 279 7.17 -52.34 -7.30
CA LEU A 279 7.13 -51.18 -8.21
C LEU A 279 6.80 -51.65 -9.63
N CYS A 280 5.78 -51.04 -10.24
CA CYS A 280 5.50 -51.21 -11.67
C CYS A 280 6.61 -50.56 -12.51
N ASP A 281 6.98 -51.20 -13.61
CA ASP A 281 8.10 -50.76 -14.46
C ASP A 281 7.75 -49.49 -15.26
N GLY A 282 8.63 -48.51 -15.22
CA GLY A 282 8.50 -47.23 -15.93
C GLY A 282 7.80 -46.11 -15.15
N VAL A 283 7.63 -44.98 -15.85
CA VAL A 283 6.96 -43.77 -15.36
C VAL A 283 5.98 -43.32 -16.44
N VAL A 284 4.73 -43.05 -16.07
CA VAL A 284 3.78 -42.38 -16.99
C VAL A 284 3.92 -40.89 -16.76
N ALA A 285 4.05 -40.11 -17.84
CA ALA A 285 4.20 -38.67 -17.77
C ALA A 285 3.43 -37.99 -18.90
N ASP A 286 2.85 -36.82 -18.62
CA ASP A 286 2.24 -35.97 -19.63
C ASP A 286 2.44 -34.48 -19.28
N GLY A 287 2.70 -33.66 -20.29
CA GLY A 287 3.04 -32.25 -20.13
C GLY A 287 3.98 -31.71 -21.22
N ARG A 288 4.55 -30.54 -20.95
CA ARG A 288 5.49 -29.86 -21.84
C ARG A 288 6.88 -30.50 -21.76
N PRO A 289 7.70 -30.39 -22.82
CA PRO A 289 9.12 -30.71 -22.75
C PRO A 289 9.80 -29.93 -21.63
N ILE A 290 10.68 -30.61 -20.89
CA ILE A 290 11.47 -29.96 -19.83
C ILE A 290 12.34 -28.87 -20.48
N PRO A 291 12.27 -27.61 -20.00
CA PRO A 291 13.12 -26.53 -20.53
C PRO A 291 14.60 -26.86 -20.44
N GLY A 292 15.38 -26.39 -21.42
CA GLY A 292 16.83 -26.44 -21.37
C GLY A 292 17.40 -25.62 -20.20
N PRO A 293 18.68 -25.84 -19.84
CA PRO A 293 19.31 -25.12 -18.75
C PRO A 293 19.36 -23.61 -19.03
N ARG A 294 19.17 -22.81 -17.98
CA ARG A 294 19.24 -21.35 -18.07
C ARG A 294 20.70 -20.89 -17.98
N LEU A 295 21.08 -19.98 -18.86
CA LEU A 295 22.40 -19.34 -18.86
C LEU A 295 22.26 -17.87 -18.45
N VAL A 296 23.04 -17.44 -17.46
CA VAL A 296 23.09 -16.05 -17.01
C VAL A 296 24.54 -15.61 -16.94
N ALA A 297 24.86 -14.45 -17.49
CA ALA A 297 26.23 -13.93 -17.50
C ALA A 297 26.39 -12.74 -16.57
N MET A 298 27.53 -12.68 -15.87
CA MET A 298 27.93 -11.55 -15.02
C MET A 298 29.28 -11.00 -15.44
N ARG A 299 29.43 -9.67 -15.41
CA ARG A 299 30.73 -9.00 -15.54
C ARG A 299 31.37 -8.84 -14.15
N PRO A 300 32.54 -9.44 -13.86
CA PRO A 300 33.21 -9.27 -12.56
C PRO A 300 33.48 -7.80 -12.22
N ALA A 301 33.85 -6.98 -13.21
CA ALA A 301 34.03 -5.53 -13.02
C ALA A 301 32.75 -4.81 -12.56
N ARG A 302 31.58 -5.24 -13.05
CA ARG A 302 30.29 -4.69 -12.60
C ARG A 302 29.96 -5.15 -11.18
N CYS A 303 30.22 -6.41 -10.85
CA CYS A 303 30.07 -6.95 -9.50
C CYS A 303 30.85 -6.10 -8.49
N ARG A 304 32.16 -5.89 -8.71
CA ARG A 304 33.00 -5.03 -7.86
C ARG A 304 32.46 -3.61 -7.74
N ALA A 305 32.03 -3.01 -8.86
CA ALA A 305 31.50 -1.65 -8.86
C ALA A 305 30.17 -1.51 -8.12
N VAL A 306 29.32 -2.55 -8.13
CA VAL A 306 28.03 -2.56 -7.41
C VAL A 306 28.25 -2.81 -5.92
N LEU A 307 29.09 -3.79 -5.57
CA LEU A 307 29.32 -4.18 -4.18
C LEU A 307 30.32 -3.26 -3.46
N GLY A 308 31.13 -2.50 -4.19
CA GLY A 308 32.15 -1.63 -3.61
C GLY A 308 33.30 -2.40 -2.96
N ILE A 309 33.52 -3.67 -3.34
CA ILE A 309 34.59 -4.53 -2.81
C ILE A 309 35.56 -4.96 -3.90
N GLU A 310 36.79 -5.24 -3.47
CA GLU A 310 37.77 -5.98 -4.26
C GLU A 310 37.62 -7.48 -3.97
N ILE A 311 37.18 -8.25 -4.96
CA ILE A 311 37.06 -9.71 -4.93
C ILE A 311 37.70 -10.27 -6.20
N SER A 312 38.50 -11.34 -6.11
CA SER A 312 39.18 -11.90 -7.30
C SER A 312 38.22 -12.71 -8.18
N ASP A 313 38.56 -12.87 -9.46
CA ASP A 313 37.75 -13.68 -10.38
C ASP A 313 37.75 -15.16 -9.96
N GLU A 314 38.85 -15.64 -9.35
CA GLU A 314 38.95 -17.00 -8.80
C GLU A 314 37.99 -17.22 -7.63
N GLU A 315 37.86 -16.22 -6.76
CA GLU A 315 36.94 -16.30 -5.62
C GLU A 315 35.48 -16.26 -6.08
N ILE A 316 35.14 -15.39 -7.04
CA ILE A 316 33.82 -15.38 -7.68
C ILE A 316 33.52 -16.75 -8.29
N HIS A 317 34.47 -17.35 -9.00
CA HIS A 317 34.32 -18.66 -9.62
C HIS A 317 34.08 -19.75 -8.55
N ARG A 318 34.87 -19.75 -7.47
CA ARG A 318 34.72 -20.67 -6.33
C ARG A 318 33.33 -20.59 -5.71
N LEU A 319 32.82 -19.38 -5.48
CA LEU A 319 31.49 -19.16 -4.90
C LEU A 319 30.37 -19.68 -5.82
N PHE A 320 30.45 -19.41 -7.13
CA PHE A 320 29.48 -19.94 -8.09
C PHE A 320 29.49 -21.47 -8.18
N VAL A 321 30.68 -22.10 -8.20
CA VAL A 321 30.78 -23.58 -8.14
C VAL A 321 30.16 -24.10 -6.85
N GLY A 322 30.41 -23.44 -5.73
CA GLY A 322 29.86 -23.80 -4.42
C GLY A 322 28.34 -23.71 -4.33
N LEU A 323 27.73 -22.75 -5.04
CA LEU A 323 26.27 -22.64 -5.22
C LEU A 323 25.69 -23.70 -6.17
N GLY A 324 26.55 -24.55 -6.75
CA GLY A 324 26.18 -25.58 -7.69
C GLY A 324 25.98 -25.09 -9.12
N PHE A 325 26.49 -23.90 -9.47
CA PHE A 325 26.46 -23.40 -10.85
C PHE A 325 27.59 -24.04 -11.66
N ASP A 326 27.50 -23.99 -12.98
CA ASP A 326 28.62 -24.31 -13.90
C ASP A 326 29.15 -23.02 -14.54
N PRO A 327 30.06 -22.27 -13.86
CA PRO A 327 30.62 -21.02 -14.34
C PRO A 327 31.74 -21.23 -15.38
N LYS A 328 31.59 -20.60 -16.54
CA LYS A 328 32.55 -20.58 -17.65
C LYS A 328 33.02 -19.17 -17.94
N VAL A 329 34.32 -18.98 -18.06
CA VAL A 329 34.90 -17.69 -18.45
C VAL A 329 34.68 -17.48 -19.95
N ASP A 330 34.01 -16.38 -20.29
CA ASP A 330 33.79 -15.93 -21.66
C ASP A 330 34.24 -14.46 -21.80
N GLY A 331 35.47 -14.27 -22.29
CA GLY A 331 36.07 -12.95 -22.46
C GLY A 331 36.19 -12.18 -21.13
N ASN A 332 35.35 -11.15 -20.96
CA ASN A 332 35.31 -10.31 -19.75
C ASN A 332 34.07 -10.61 -18.86
N ARG A 333 33.45 -11.76 -19.07
CA ARG A 333 32.25 -12.23 -18.36
C ARG A 333 32.47 -13.64 -17.84
N ILE A 334 31.66 -13.99 -16.85
CA ILE A 334 31.47 -15.37 -16.40
C ILE A 334 30.03 -15.73 -16.75
N GLU A 335 29.85 -16.73 -17.61
CA GLU A 335 28.55 -17.30 -17.93
C GLU A 335 28.30 -18.50 -17.03
N CYS A 336 27.20 -18.46 -16.26
CA CYS A 336 26.82 -19.49 -15.32
C CYS A 336 25.65 -20.29 -15.90
N THR A 337 25.79 -21.61 -15.93
CA THR A 337 24.63 -22.50 -16.08
C THR A 337 23.93 -22.62 -14.74
N ILE A 338 22.67 -22.18 -14.69
CA ILE A 338 21.88 -22.09 -13.47
C ILE A 338 21.18 -23.42 -13.18
N PRO A 339 21.27 -23.94 -11.94
CA PRO A 339 20.52 -25.12 -11.52
C PRO A 339 19.01 -24.91 -11.68
N PRO A 340 18.25 -25.89 -12.17
CA PRO A 340 16.83 -25.70 -12.44
C PRO A 340 15.98 -25.25 -11.23
N ARG A 341 16.36 -25.68 -10.02
CA ARG A 341 15.75 -25.21 -8.75
C ARG A 341 15.88 -23.70 -8.49
N ARG A 342 16.89 -23.03 -9.04
CA ARG A 342 17.12 -21.57 -8.86
C ARG A 342 16.36 -20.78 -9.93
N ILE A 343 15.04 -20.79 -9.80
CA ILE A 343 14.14 -20.12 -10.74
C ILE A 343 14.23 -18.59 -10.69
N ASP A 344 14.76 -18.07 -9.58
CA ASP A 344 14.95 -16.64 -9.27
C ASP A 344 16.07 -15.98 -10.09
N LEU A 345 17.06 -16.76 -10.52
CA LEU A 345 18.24 -16.24 -11.20
C LEU A 345 17.98 -16.10 -12.70
N GLU A 346 17.81 -14.86 -13.17
CA GLU A 346 17.47 -14.52 -14.56
C GLU A 346 18.42 -13.47 -15.17
N ARG A 347 19.15 -12.74 -14.34
CA ARG A 347 19.84 -11.49 -14.71
C ARG A 347 21.20 -11.40 -14.03
N GLU A 348 22.05 -10.54 -14.58
CA GLU A 348 23.37 -10.24 -14.00
C GLU A 348 23.29 -9.79 -12.53
N ALA A 349 22.29 -8.99 -12.17
CA ALA A 349 22.12 -8.49 -10.81
C ALA A 349 21.90 -9.62 -9.79
N ASP A 350 21.22 -10.69 -10.20
CA ASP A 350 20.90 -11.82 -9.33
C ASP A 350 22.18 -12.62 -9.03
N LEU A 351 23.09 -12.72 -10.01
CA LEU A 351 24.43 -13.28 -9.77
C LEU A 351 25.29 -12.39 -8.86
N VAL A 352 25.17 -11.06 -8.97
CA VAL A 352 25.85 -10.12 -8.07
C VAL A 352 25.33 -10.25 -6.63
N GLU A 353 24.02 -10.45 -6.45
CA GLU A 353 23.40 -10.74 -5.14
C GLU A 353 23.95 -12.03 -4.54
N GLU A 354 24.05 -13.10 -5.33
CA GLU A 354 24.62 -14.37 -4.85
C GLU A 354 26.07 -14.20 -4.38
N ILE A 355 26.87 -13.37 -5.05
CA ILE A 355 28.21 -13.02 -4.57
C ILE A 355 28.13 -12.19 -3.28
N ALA A 356 27.27 -11.18 -3.20
CA ALA A 356 27.13 -10.36 -1.99
C ALA A 356 26.81 -11.20 -0.75
N ARG A 357 25.85 -12.11 -0.90
CA ARG A 357 25.34 -13.00 0.16
C ARG A 357 26.37 -14.04 0.58
N THR A 358 27.01 -14.70 -0.38
CA THR A 358 27.98 -15.77 -0.09
C THR A 358 29.37 -15.27 0.29
N HIS A 359 29.74 -14.05 -0.11
CA HIS A 359 30.90 -13.35 0.43
C HIS A 359 30.66 -12.89 1.88
N GLY A 360 29.40 -12.68 2.25
CA GLY A 360 28.96 -12.19 3.55
C GLY A 360 28.61 -10.71 3.49
N LEU A 361 27.35 -10.38 3.77
CA LEU A 361 26.87 -8.98 3.76
C LEU A 361 27.61 -8.11 4.79
N ASP A 362 27.99 -8.67 5.93
CA ASP A 362 28.75 -7.97 6.98
C ASP A 362 30.18 -7.60 6.55
N ALA A 363 30.71 -8.27 5.51
CA ALA A 363 32.01 -7.94 4.94
C ALA A 363 31.95 -6.75 3.98
N LEU A 364 30.76 -6.32 3.56
CA LEU A 364 30.60 -5.19 2.65
C LEU A 364 30.86 -3.86 3.39
N PRO A 365 31.72 -2.98 2.84
CA PRO A 365 32.06 -1.73 3.49
C PRO A 365 30.87 -0.76 3.48
N VAL A 366 30.50 -0.26 4.65
CA VAL A 366 29.53 0.83 4.78
C VAL A 366 30.24 2.16 4.58
N ALA A 367 29.89 2.89 3.52
CA ALA A 367 30.41 4.24 3.30
C ALA A 367 29.74 5.21 4.28
N GLU A 368 30.53 5.93 5.10
CA GLU A 368 30.01 6.92 6.06
C GLU A 368 29.40 8.16 5.39
N THR A 369 29.77 8.42 4.13
CA THR A 369 29.29 9.59 3.39
C THR A 369 28.92 9.21 1.97
N ILE A 370 27.81 9.76 1.49
CA ILE A 370 27.43 9.74 0.08
C ILE A 370 27.47 11.17 -0.46
N ARG A 371 27.94 11.34 -1.69
CA ARG A 371 27.90 12.64 -2.35
C ARG A 371 26.54 12.84 -3.00
N ILE A 372 25.72 13.67 -2.38
CA ILE A 372 24.46 14.13 -2.97
C ILE A 372 24.61 15.56 -3.48
N ARG A 373 23.91 15.88 -4.57
CA ARG A 373 23.73 17.26 -5.00
C ARG A 373 22.51 17.82 -4.28
N ALA A 374 22.71 18.81 -3.41
CA ALA A 374 21.60 19.54 -2.82
C ALA A 374 20.81 20.28 -3.92
N VAL A 375 19.52 20.04 -3.97
CA VAL A 375 18.57 20.81 -4.78
C VAL A 375 17.86 21.77 -3.83
N PRO A 376 17.69 23.05 -4.17
CA PRO A 376 16.93 23.97 -3.32
C PRO A 376 15.49 23.44 -3.14
N PRO A 377 14.84 23.73 -1.99
CA PRO A 377 13.42 23.44 -1.82
C PRO A 377 12.60 24.05 -2.96
N ARG A 378 11.50 23.40 -3.33
CA ARG A 378 10.59 23.96 -4.33
C ARG A 378 9.85 25.15 -3.71
N PRO A 379 9.68 26.27 -4.44
CA PRO A 379 8.87 27.42 -4.02
C PRO A 379 7.53 27.04 -3.39
N GLU A 380 6.84 26.07 -4.00
CA GLU A 380 5.53 25.59 -3.53
C GLU A 380 5.57 24.96 -2.13
N ASP A 381 6.65 24.24 -1.81
CA ASP A 381 6.83 23.61 -0.49
C ASP A 381 7.15 24.66 0.57
N GLU A 382 7.95 25.68 0.22
CA GLU A 382 8.28 26.78 1.13
C GLU A 382 7.09 27.71 1.37
N GLY A 383 6.35 28.08 0.32
CA GLY A 383 5.13 28.88 0.41
C GLY A 383 4.04 28.19 1.24
N LEU A 384 3.83 26.89 1.02
CA LEU A 384 2.92 26.09 1.86
C LEU A 384 3.44 25.98 3.30
N GLY A 385 4.75 25.84 3.49
CA GLY A 385 5.40 25.92 4.79
C GLY A 385 5.12 27.23 5.52
N ALA A 386 5.19 28.37 4.83
CA ALA A 386 4.88 29.69 5.37
C ALA A 386 3.40 29.81 5.79
N ILE A 387 2.47 29.29 4.97
CA ILE A 387 1.04 29.23 5.32
C ILE A 387 0.82 28.40 6.58
N ARG A 388 1.41 27.19 6.67
CA ARG A 388 1.28 26.32 7.86
C ARG A 388 1.84 26.97 9.11
N ASN A 389 3.02 27.57 9.04
CA ASN A 389 3.64 28.28 10.16
C ASN A 389 2.76 29.45 10.64
N MET A 390 2.14 30.17 9.71
CA MET A 390 1.19 31.24 10.03
C MET A 390 -0.07 30.70 10.73
N LEU A 391 -0.66 29.60 10.24
CA LEU A 391 -1.82 28.97 10.88
C LEU A 391 -1.51 28.51 12.30
N VAL A 392 -0.37 27.84 12.51
CA VAL A 392 0.10 27.44 13.84
C VAL A 392 0.30 28.66 14.74
N GLY A 393 0.90 29.74 14.22
CA GLY A 393 1.06 31.00 14.94
C GLY A 393 -0.26 31.68 15.33
N LEU A 394 -1.36 31.38 14.62
CA LEU A 394 -2.72 31.83 14.92
C LEU A 394 -3.50 30.87 15.85
N GLY A 395 -2.84 29.82 16.35
CA GLY A 395 -3.41 28.85 17.28
C GLY A 395 -4.19 27.72 16.61
N PHE A 396 -4.03 27.50 15.30
CA PHE A 396 -4.58 26.33 14.65
C PHE A 396 -3.71 25.09 14.88
N HIS A 397 -4.35 23.93 14.90
CA HIS A 397 -3.68 22.64 15.00
C HIS A 397 -3.77 21.90 13.66
N GLU A 398 -2.62 21.46 13.14
CA GLU A 398 -2.57 20.60 11.96
C GLU A 398 -3.10 19.21 12.34
N THR A 399 -3.90 18.64 11.46
CA THR A 399 -4.47 17.30 11.62
C THR A 399 -4.16 16.45 10.39
N VAL A 400 -4.06 15.14 10.60
CA VAL A 400 -3.91 14.15 9.54
C VAL A 400 -5.00 13.12 9.75
N THR A 401 -5.94 13.03 8.81
CA THR A 401 -7.11 12.18 8.95
C THR A 401 -7.17 11.11 7.85
N HIS A 402 -7.89 10.02 8.10
CA HIS A 402 -8.09 8.99 7.09
C HIS A 402 -8.79 9.58 5.84
N THR A 403 -8.28 9.22 4.67
CA THR A 403 -8.84 9.62 3.37
C THR A 403 -10.19 8.97 3.10
N LEU A 404 -10.39 7.77 3.64
CA LEU A 404 -11.62 7.00 3.55
C LEU A 404 -12.60 7.46 4.64
N ILE A 405 -13.85 7.70 4.23
CA ILE A 405 -14.96 8.12 5.09
C ILE A 405 -16.24 7.36 4.74
N ALA A 406 -17.23 7.44 5.61
CA ALA A 406 -18.55 6.91 5.35
C ALA A 406 -19.25 7.66 4.20
N ALA A 407 -20.01 6.95 3.36
CA ALA A 407 -20.69 7.50 2.19
C ALA A 407 -21.67 8.62 2.55
N ASP A 408 -22.28 8.52 3.72
CA ASP A 408 -23.29 9.43 4.21
C ASP A 408 -22.69 10.75 4.73
N ALA A 409 -21.46 10.71 5.26
CA ALA A 409 -20.63 11.86 5.57
C ALA A 409 -20.11 12.54 4.29
N ALA A 410 -19.72 11.76 3.28
CA ALA A 410 -19.27 12.28 1.99
C ALA A 410 -20.39 13.04 1.25
N ALA A 411 -21.60 12.48 1.22
CA ALA A 411 -22.74 13.03 0.49
C ALA A 411 -23.14 14.44 0.96
N ALA A 412 -22.91 14.80 2.23
CA ALA A 412 -23.24 16.12 2.76
C ALA A 412 -22.35 17.25 2.20
N PHE A 413 -21.15 16.92 1.72
CA PHE A 413 -20.14 17.86 1.23
C PHE A 413 -19.82 17.65 -0.26
N LEU A 414 -20.81 17.17 -1.01
CA LEU A 414 -20.72 16.93 -2.45
C LEU A 414 -21.80 17.73 -3.17
N THR A 415 -21.44 18.46 -4.23
CA THR A 415 -22.42 19.17 -5.06
C THR A 415 -23.17 18.19 -5.97
N ALA A 416 -24.40 18.53 -6.36
CA ALA A 416 -25.30 17.61 -7.07
C ALA A 416 -24.78 17.15 -8.46
N ASP A 417 -23.82 17.87 -9.04
CA ASP A 417 -23.16 17.56 -10.32
C ASP A 417 -21.90 16.67 -10.17
N ARG A 418 -21.60 16.23 -8.94
CA ARG A 418 -20.43 15.41 -8.62
C ARG A 418 -20.83 14.04 -8.07
N GLY A 419 -19.97 13.05 -8.26
CA GLY A 419 -20.09 11.69 -7.72
C GLY A 419 -18.97 11.36 -6.73
N VAL A 420 -19.20 10.35 -5.91
CA VAL A 420 -18.19 9.79 -4.99
C VAL A 420 -17.27 8.81 -5.70
N LEU A 421 -16.11 8.53 -5.11
CA LEU A 421 -15.22 7.45 -5.49
C LEU A 421 -15.14 6.43 -4.37
N GLU A 422 -15.32 5.15 -4.68
CA GLU A 422 -15.31 4.06 -3.70
C GLU A 422 -14.14 3.10 -3.94
N VAL A 423 -13.55 2.61 -2.86
CA VAL A 423 -12.52 1.58 -2.90
C VAL A 423 -13.17 0.21 -2.70
N GLU A 424 -13.01 -0.67 -3.69
CA GLU A 424 -13.44 -2.07 -3.64
C GLU A 424 -12.40 -2.92 -2.88
N ASP A 425 -12.32 -2.72 -1.55
CA ASP A 425 -11.50 -3.53 -0.65
C ASP A 425 -12.30 -3.90 0.61
N ASP A 426 -12.39 -5.20 0.91
CA ASP A 426 -13.05 -5.73 2.10
C ASP A 426 -12.48 -5.15 3.42
N ARG A 427 -11.24 -4.64 3.39
CA ARG A 427 -10.56 -4.00 4.53
C ARG A 427 -10.98 -2.55 4.75
N ALA A 428 -11.79 -1.96 3.86
CA ALA A 428 -12.27 -0.58 4.00
C ALA A 428 -13.24 -0.37 5.19
N GLY A 429 -13.57 -1.43 5.94
CA GLY A 429 -14.14 -1.32 7.29
C GLY A 429 -15.51 -0.64 7.39
N GLY A 430 -16.24 -0.51 6.27
CA GLY A 430 -17.52 0.21 6.20
C GLY A 430 -17.41 1.70 5.83
N GLU A 431 -16.20 2.22 5.63
CA GLU A 431 -15.93 3.57 5.11
C GLU A 431 -15.25 3.47 3.73
N PRO A 432 -15.95 3.07 2.65
CA PRO A 432 -15.31 2.80 1.36
C PRO A 432 -15.02 4.06 0.54
N VAL A 433 -15.51 5.24 0.96
CA VAL A 433 -15.56 6.43 0.11
C VAL A 433 -14.32 7.29 0.28
N LEU A 434 -13.63 7.61 -0.82
CA LEU A 434 -12.62 8.66 -0.84
C LEU A 434 -13.30 10.01 -0.62
N ARG A 435 -12.87 10.74 0.40
CA ARG A 435 -13.49 12.01 0.80
C ARG A 435 -13.49 13.06 -0.34
N PRO A 436 -14.63 13.70 -0.65
CA PRO A 436 -14.69 14.79 -1.62
C PRO A 436 -14.32 16.16 -1.05
N SER A 437 -14.22 16.24 0.28
CA SER A 437 -13.95 17.44 1.07
C SER A 437 -13.15 17.04 2.32
N LEU A 438 -12.35 17.97 2.85
CA LEU A 438 -11.66 17.82 4.14
C LEU A 438 -12.57 18.14 5.33
N VAL A 439 -13.63 18.92 5.11
CA VAL A 439 -14.55 19.36 6.17
C VAL A 439 -15.18 18.21 6.97
N PRO A 440 -15.72 17.12 6.37
CA PRO A 440 -16.26 15.99 7.14
C PRO A 440 -15.25 15.40 8.13
N SER A 441 -14.00 15.23 7.69
CA SER A 441 -12.95 14.68 8.54
C SER A 441 -12.57 15.64 9.67
N LEU A 442 -12.46 16.94 9.37
CA LEU A 442 -12.16 17.97 10.37
C LEU A 442 -13.29 18.14 11.39
N LEU A 443 -14.55 18.04 10.97
CA LEU A 443 -15.70 18.06 11.88
C LEU A 443 -15.68 16.86 12.84
N ARG A 444 -15.33 15.66 12.36
CA ARG A 444 -15.17 14.46 13.22
C ARG A 444 -14.07 14.66 14.26
N VAL A 445 -12.94 15.27 13.89
CA VAL A 445 -11.85 15.58 14.83
C VAL A 445 -12.28 16.65 15.84
N ALA A 446 -13.00 17.68 15.39
CA ALA A 446 -13.51 18.73 16.27
C ALA A 446 -14.47 18.17 17.32
N ALA A 447 -15.43 17.35 16.90
CA ALA A 447 -16.38 16.69 17.81
C ALA A 447 -15.66 15.80 18.84
N HIS A 448 -14.68 15.01 18.40
CA HIS A 448 -13.88 14.20 19.32
C HIS A 448 -13.17 15.05 20.39
N ASN A 449 -12.66 16.23 20.03
CA ASN A 449 -12.03 17.14 20.98
C ASN A 449 -13.04 17.81 21.92
N HIS A 450 -14.25 18.11 21.42
CA HIS A 450 -15.35 18.62 22.24
C HIS A 450 -15.79 17.59 23.29
N ASP A 451 -15.90 16.31 22.91
CA ASP A 451 -16.22 15.19 23.82
C ASP A 451 -15.18 15.04 24.95
N LEU A 452 -13.94 15.46 24.69
CA LEU A 452 -12.85 15.50 25.68
C LEU A 452 -12.79 16.80 26.49
N GLY A 453 -13.73 17.72 26.27
CA GLY A 453 -13.88 18.96 27.04
C GLY A 453 -13.19 20.20 26.44
N THR A 454 -12.70 20.12 25.20
CA THR A 454 -12.15 21.30 24.50
C THR A 454 -13.31 22.25 24.16
N THR A 455 -13.14 23.55 24.46
CA THR A 455 -14.22 24.55 24.29
C THR A 455 -14.08 25.41 23.03
N GLU A 456 -12.88 25.46 22.46
CA GLU A 456 -12.58 26.17 21.23
C GLU A 456 -11.59 25.35 20.39
N VAL A 457 -12.04 24.91 19.23
CA VAL A 457 -11.28 24.11 18.28
C VAL A 457 -10.97 24.93 17.03
N ARG A 458 -9.71 24.91 16.61
CA ARG A 458 -9.22 25.50 15.36
C ARG A 458 -8.31 24.50 14.67
N LEU A 459 -8.78 23.89 13.59
CA LEU A 459 -8.09 22.81 12.90
C LEU A 459 -7.79 23.17 11.46
N PHE A 460 -6.70 22.62 10.95
CA PHE A 460 -6.44 22.59 9.53
C PHE A 460 -5.84 21.27 9.07
N GLU A 461 -5.97 20.97 7.79
CA GLU A 461 -5.33 19.82 7.14
C GLU A 461 -4.94 20.21 5.71
N THR A 462 -3.79 19.71 5.23
CA THR A 462 -3.43 19.80 3.81
C THR A 462 -3.38 18.41 3.20
N ALA A 463 -4.32 18.07 2.33
CA ALA A 463 -4.42 16.73 1.77
C ALA A 463 -5.22 16.67 0.46
N SER A 464 -5.15 15.52 -0.21
CA SER A 464 -5.94 15.24 -1.39
C SER A 464 -7.41 14.94 -1.04
N VAL A 465 -8.30 15.40 -1.91
CA VAL A 465 -9.73 15.07 -1.98
C VAL A 465 -10.06 14.58 -3.37
N PHE A 466 -11.16 13.82 -3.47
CA PHE A 466 -11.48 13.04 -4.66
C PHE A 466 -12.96 13.16 -5.00
N ASP A 467 -13.26 13.44 -6.26
CA ASP A 467 -14.62 13.51 -6.79
C ASP A 467 -14.70 12.97 -8.22
N GLN A 468 -15.90 12.62 -8.66
CA GLN A 468 -16.21 12.36 -10.07
C GLN A 468 -17.02 13.50 -10.67
N HIS A 469 -16.75 13.84 -11.93
CA HIS A 469 -17.60 14.75 -12.69
C HIS A 469 -17.70 14.30 -14.14
N GLY A 470 -18.93 14.10 -14.63
CA GLY A 470 -19.16 13.57 -15.98
C GLY A 470 -18.48 12.20 -16.22
N GLY A 471 -18.32 11.38 -15.17
CA GLY A 471 -17.62 10.09 -15.23
C GLY A 471 -16.10 10.17 -15.17
N VAL A 472 -15.52 11.37 -15.04
CA VAL A 472 -14.06 11.58 -14.94
C VAL A 472 -13.66 11.76 -13.48
N HIS A 473 -12.63 11.03 -13.06
CA HIS A 473 -12.06 11.12 -11.73
C HIS A 473 -11.21 12.39 -11.60
N ARG A 474 -11.35 13.09 -10.47
CA ARG A 474 -10.59 14.29 -10.16
C ARG A 474 -9.94 14.12 -8.79
N GLU A 475 -8.66 14.46 -8.74
CA GLU A 475 -7.91 14.63 -7.50
C GLU A 475 -7.53 16.10 -7.36
N ARG A 476 -7.79 16.66 -6.19
CA ARG A 476 -7.43 18.04 -5.85
C ARG A 476 -6.76 18.05 -4.49
N ARG A 477 -5.74 18.89 -4.33
CA ARG A 477 -5.08 19.10 -3.05
C ARG A 477 -5.66 20.35 -2.42
N LEU A 478 -6.22 20.22 -1.21
CA LEU A 478 -6.85 21.33 -0.50
C LEU A 478 -6.10 21.65 0.80
N LEU A 479 -6.20 22.92 1.22
CA LEU A 479 -6.08 23.33 2.62
C LEU A 479 -7.49 23.45 3.18
N GLY A 480 -7.85 22.55 4.09
CA GLY A 480 -9.12 22.54 4.80
C GLY A 480 -8.96 23.20 6.16
N LEU A 481 -9.94 24.00 6.58
CA LEU A 481 -9.94 24.75 7.82
C LEU A 481 -11.30 24.58 8.50
N VAL A 482 -11.33 24.34 9.81
CA VAL A 482 -12.55 24.33 10.64
C VAL A 482 -12.29 25.10 11.93
N VAL A 483 -13.22 26.00 12.28
CA VAL A 483 -13.11 26.87 13.45
C VAL A 483 -14.44 26.96 14.19
N ASP A 484 -14.34 26.82 15.52
CA ASP A 484 -15.42 27.14 16.45
C ASP A 484 -15.60 28.65 16.64
N PRO A 485 -16.76 29.10 17.14
CA PRO A 485 -16.96 30.48 17.53
C PRO A 485 -16.04 30.84 18.71
N PRO A 486 -15.35 31.99 18.66
CA PRO A 486 -14.49 32.46 19.75
C PRO A 486 -15.21 32.49 21.10
N ALA A 487 -14.47 32.30 22.19
CA ALA A 487 -15.00 32.43 23.53
C ALA A 487 -15.66 33.80 23.78
N GLY A 488 -16.78 33.82 24.52
CA GLY A 488 -17.48 35.04 24.94
C GLY A 488 -18.63 35.48 24.03
N VAL A 489 -18.89 34.79 22.93
CA VAL A 489 -20.11 34.96 22.12
C VAL A 489 -21.30 34.29 22.82
N ASP A 490 -22.51 34.89 22.76
CA ASP A 490 -23.71 34.28 23.36
C ASP A 490 -24.05 32.99 22.63
N ALA A 491 -23.83 31.85 23.29
CA ALA A 491 -24.08 30.51 22.73
C ALA A 491 -25.57 30.26 22.39
N ARG A 492 -26.49 31.14 22.80
CA ARG A 492 -27.92 31.07 22.42
C ARG A 492 -28.21 31.76 21.09
N ASP A 493 -27.25 32.50 20.53
CA ASP A 493 -27.36 33.17 19.25
C ASP A 493 -26.41 32.54 18.23
N ARG A 494 -26.88 31.48 17.57
CA ARG A 494 -26.14 30.76 16.53
C ARG A 494 -25.72 31.67 15.37
N THR A 495 -26.47 32.75 15.11
CA THR A 495 -26.10 33.72 14.06
C THR A 495 -24.89 34.53 14.49
N ALA A 496 -24.87 35.01 15.74
CA ALA A 496 -23.71 35.71 16.30
C ALA A 496 -22.48 34.80 16.36
N GLU A 497 -22.65 33.53 16.72
CA GLU A 497 -21.59 32.51 16.71
C GLU A 497 -21.00 32.33 15.30
N GLY A 498 -21.85 32.08 14.29
CA GLY A 498 -21.42 31.91 12.91
C GLY A 498 -20.70 33.14 12.36
N GLN A 499 -21.20 34.36 12.66
CA GLN A 499 -20.55 35.61 12.25
C GLN A 499 -19.14 35.77 12.87
N ALA A 500 -18.97 35.45 14.15
CA ALA A 500 -17.69 35.56 14.83
C ALA A 500 -16.66 34.54 14.33
N ALA A 501 -17.07 33.29 14.11
CA ALA A 501 -16.21 32.27 13.51
C ALA A 501 -15.86 32.60 12.06
N PHE A 502 -16.82 33.11 11.27
CA PHE A 502 -16.59 33.55 9.89
C PHE A 502 -15.59 34.70 9.83
N ALA A 503 -15.66 35.68 10.73
CA ALA A 503 -14.68 36.75 10.81
C ALA A 503 -13.26 36.23 11.12
N THR A 504 -13.14 35.20 11.97
CA THR A 504 -11.86 34.52 12.26
C THR A 504 -11.27 33.91 10.99
N LEU A 505 -12.03 33.09 10.26
CA LEU A 505 -11.54 32.47 9.03
C LEU A 505 -11.34 33.48 7.89
N ARG A 506 -12.15 34.53 7.79
CA ARG A 506 -11.92 35.63 6.83
C ARG A 506 -10.55 36.28 7.05
N THR A 507 -10.16 36.49 8.31
CA THR A 507 -8.84 37.02 8.67
C THR A 507 -7.71 36.06 8.27
N VAL A 508 -7.93 34.75 8.37
CA VAL A 508 -6.97 33.74 7.89
C VAL A 508 -6.80 33.83 6.39
N VAL A 509 -7.90 33.93 5.63
CA VAL A 509 -7.87 34.12 4.17
C VAL A 509 -7.09 35.38 3.79
N ASP A 510 -7.28 36.51 4.50
CA ASP A 510 -6.49 37.74 4.26
C ASP A 510 -4.98 37.55 4.50
N ARG A 511 -4.61 36.72 5.48
CA ARG A 511 -3.20 36.42 5.75
C ARG A 511 -2.60 35.48 4.73
N ILE A 512 -3.36 34.50 4.26
CA ILE A 512 -2.93 33.61 3.17
C ILE A 512 -2.67 34.44 1.91
N ALA A 513 -3.60 35.31 1.54
CA ALA A 513 -3.45 36.22 0.40
C ALA A 513 -2.16 37.04 0.48
N ARG A 514 -1.85 37.62 1.65
CA ARG A 514 -0.59 38.36 1.86
C ARG A 514 0.67 37.49 1.74
N ILE A 515 0.63 36.25 2.22
CA ILE A 515 1.78 35.32 2.13
C ILE A 515 2.09 34.95 0.69
N VAL A 516 1.04 34.77 -0.13
CA VAL A 516 1.18 34.45 -1.56
C VAL A 516 1.32 35.70 -2.45
N GLY A 517 1.25 36.90 -1.86
CA GLY A 517 1.44 38.17 -2.55
C GLY A 517 0.25 38.64 -3.38
N ALA A 518 -0.96 38.20 -3.08
CA ALA A 518 -2.16 38.66 -3.78
C ALA A 518 -2.51 40.11 -3.43
N GLU A 519 -2.81 40.93 -4.44
CA GLU A 519 -3.11 42.35 -4.26
C GLU A 519 -4.60 42.60 -3.94
N ARG A 520 -5.48 41.82 -4.59
CA ARG A 520 -6.93 41.96 -4.47
C ARG A 520 -7.56 40.69 -3.92
N ILE A 521 -8.46 40.86 -2.97
CA ILE A 521 -9.16 39.78 -2.29
C ILE A 521 -10.67 40.05 -2.38
N HIS A 522 -11.39 39.19 -3.08
CA HIS A 522 -12.85 39.23 -3.12
C HIS A 522 -13.43 38.00 -2.44
N VAL A 523 -14.40 38.22 -1.56
CA VAL A 523 -15.16 37.15 -0.89
C VAL A 523 -16.63 37.39 -1.20
N ASP A 524 -17.10 36.78 -2.27
CA ASP A 524 -18.41 37.04 -2.85
C ASP A 524 -19.43 36.00 -2.37
N PRO A 525 -20.61 36.43 -1.86
CA PRO A 525 -21.65 35.51 -1.45
C PRO A 525 -22.02 34.53 -2.57
N GLU A 526 -21.97 33.23 -2.27
CA GLU A 526 -22.30 32.16 -3.21
C GLU A 526 -22.90 30.99 -2.44
N THR A 527 -23.67 30.13 -3.10
CA THR A 527 -24.31 28.94 -2.48
C THR A 527 -23.65 27.62 -2.90
N ALA A 528 -22.44 27.67 -3.46
CA ALA A 528 -21.77 26.51 -4.06
C ALA A 528 -20.95 25.66 -3.06
N PHE A 529 -20.74 26.11 -1.82
CA PHE A 529 -20.01 25.32 -0.82
C PHE A 529 -20.94 24.30 -0.15
N ALA A 530 -20.90 23.06 -0.64
CA ALA A 530 -21.75 21.97 -0.13
C ALA A 530 -21.61 21.79 1.40
N GLY A 531 -22.73 21.50 2.07
CA GLY A 531 -22.78 21.35 3.52
C GLY A 531 -22.78 22.66 4.31
N CYS A 532 -22.88 23.82 3.64
CA CYS A 532 -22.96 25.13 4.29
C CYS A 532 -24.32 25.82 4.03
N GLU A 533 -24.84 26.53 5.03
CA GLU A 533 -26.10 27.29 4.95
C GLU A 533 -25.90 28.74 4.47
N ALA A 534 -24.69 29.28 4.67
CA ALA A 534 -24.25 30.57 4.14
C ALA A 534 -22.78 30.46 3.76
N SER A 535 -22.45 30.76 2.51
CA SER A 535 -21.09 30.63 1.98
C SER A 535 -20.69 31.79 1.07
N ALA A 536 -19.40 31.88 0.81
CA ALA A 536 -18.82 32.80 -0.15
C ALA A 536 -17.63 32.15 -0.87
N ALA A 537 -17.47 32.48 -2.15
CA ALA A 537 -16.29 32.11 -2.92
C ALA A 537 -15.15 33.09 -2.66
N ILE A 538 -13.94 32.55 -2.55
CA ILE A 538 -12.72 33.31 -2.31
C ILE A 538 -12.01 33.48 -3.65
N HIS A 539 -11.78 34.73 -4.04
CA HIS A 539 -10.99 35.08 -5.21
C HIS A 539 -9.77 35.89 -4.82
N LEU A 540 -8.60 35.51 -5.34
CA LEU A 540 -7.34 36.25 -5.21
C LEU A 540 -6.93 36.73 -6.60
N ASP A 541 -6.79 38.04 -6.78
CA ASP A 541 -6.50 38.69 -8.07
C ASP A 541 -7.42 38.27 -9.25
N GLY A 542 -8.64 37.85 -8.91
CA GLY A 542 -9.65 37.38 -9.85
C GLY A 542 -9.65 35.87 -10.09
N GLU A 543 -8.67 35.13 -9.58
CA GLU A 543 -8.65 33.66 -9.60
C GLU A 543 -9.47 33.10 -8.44
N ALA A 544 -10.40 32.17 -8.73
CA ALA A 544 -11.16 31.46 -7.70
C ALA A 544 -10.26 30.44 -7.00
N VAL A 545 -9.98 30.65 -5.72
CA VAL A 545 -9.04 29.81 -4.96
C VAL A 545 -9.70 28.91 -3.93
N GLY A 546 -10.98 29.13 -3.62
CA GLY A 546 -11.64 28.34 -2.58
C GLY A 546 -12.99 28.87 -2.14
N SER A 547 -13.46 28.37 -1.00
CA SER A 547 -14.73 28.76 -0.41
C SER A 547 -14.64 28.82 1.11
N ILE A 548 -15.49 29.65 1.71
CA ILE A 548 -15.67 29.79 3.16
C ILE A 548 -17.18 29.76 3.47
N GLY A 549 -17.59 29.09 4.54
CA GLY A 549 -19.01 28.98 4.86
C GLY A 549 -19.32 28.52 6.27
N VAL A 550 -20.51 28.91 6.74
CA VAL A 550 -21.10 28.41 7.98
C VAL A 550 -21.74 27.05 7.68
N VAL A 551 -21.26 26.01 8.35
CA VAL A 551 -21.77 24.63 8.19
C VAL A 551 -23.24 24.60 8.61
N ASP A 552 -24.08 23.99 7.77
CA ASP A 552 -25.52 23.97 8.01
C ASP A 552 -25.84 23.22 9.33
N ALA A 553 -26.83 23.71 10.07
CA ALA A 553 -27.10 23.20 11.41
C ALA A 553 -27.42 21.70 11.46
N LYS A 554 -28.03 21.15 10.40
CA LYS A 554 -28.39 19.72 10.34
C LYS A 554 -27.16 18.85 10.08
N THR A 555 -26.30 19.27 9.17
CA THR A 555 -25.01 18.62 8.90
C THR A 555 -24.12 18.72 10.12
N ALA A 556 -23.94 19.91 10.71
CA ALA A 556 -23.16 20.08 11.94
C ALA A 556 -23.62 19.13 13.06
N ALA A 557 -24.94 19.07 13.33
CA ALA A 557 -25.51 18.17 14.34
C ALA A 557 -25.25 16.69 14.04
N ARG A 558 -25.21 16.28 12.76
CA ARG A 558 -24.86 14.91 12.36
C ARG A 558 -23.44 14.52 12.78
N PHE A 559 -22.53 15.49 12.79
CA PHE A 559 -21.15 15.30 13.26
C PHE A 559 -21.00 15.57 14.77
N GLY A 560 -22.10 15.81 15.52
CA GLY A 560 -22.05 16.04 16.96
C GLY A 560 -21.85 17.50 17.39
N HIS A 561 -22.06 18.47 16.49
CA HIS A 561 -21.86 19.88 16.78
C HIS A 561 -23.17 20.62 17.06
N ASP A 562 -23.32 21.13 18.28
CA ASP A 562 -24.48 21.95 18.68
C ASP A 562 -24.28 23.45 18.38
N ARG A 563 -23.04 23.91 18.31
CA ARG A 563 -22.65 25.31 18.05
C ARG A 563 -22.54 25.58 16.56
N ALA A 564 -22.50 26.86 16.16
CA ALA A 564 -22.16 27.20 14.78
C ALA A 564 -20.70 26.84 14.50
N VAL A 565 -20.41 26.13 13.41
CA VAL A 565 -19.04 25.81 12.98
C VAL A 565 -18.83 26.41 11.60
N VAL A 566 -17.66 27.00 11.36
CA VAL A 566 -17.32 27.59 10.07
C VAL A 566 -16.15 26.84 9.47
N ALA A 567 -16.27 26.54 8.18
CA ALA A 567 -15.24 25.86 7.41
C ALA A 567 -14.73 26.75 6.27
N ALA A 568 -13.51 26.48 5.83
CA ALA A 568 -13.00 26.97 4.56
C ALA A 568 -12.17 25.88 3.87
N GLU A 569 -12.22 25.87 2.55
CA GLU A 569 -11.38 25.03 1.71
C GLU A 569 -10.72 25.89 0.64
N ILE A 570 -9.39 25.81 0.56
CA ILE A 570 -8.57 26.52 -0.42
C ILE A 570 -7.85 25.49 -1.27
N GLU A 571 -8.04 25.55 -2.58
CA GLU A 571 -7.38 24.66 -3.53
C GLU A 571 -5.91 25.04 -3.67
N LEU A 572 -5.03 24.08 -3.42
CA LEU A 572 -3.58 24.19 -3.52
C LEU A 572 -3.07 23.67 -4.87
N ALA A 573 -3.74 22.66 -5.44
CA ALA A 573 -3.42 22.07 -6.74
C ALA A 573 -4.61 21.26 -7.29
N PRO A 574 -4.74 21.10 -8.62
CA PRO A 574 -3.88 21.70 -9.65
C PRO A 574 -4.22 23.17 -9.95
N ALA A 575 -5.34 23.70 -9.47
CA ALA A 575 -5.73 25.11 -9.60
C ALA A 575 -5.61 25.87 -8.25
N GLY A 576 -6.23 27.05 -8.15
CA GLY A 576 -6.30 27.85 -6.94
C GLY A 576 -4.97 28.52 -6.63
N LEU A 577 -4.31 28.12 -5.54
CA LEU A 577 -3.03 28.71 -5.15
C LEU A 577 -1.82 28.15 -5.90
N ALA A 578 -1.99 27.18 -6.79
CA ALA A 578 -0.90 26.49 -7.47
C ALA A 578 0.08 27.47 -8.16
N ALA A 579 -0.43 28.44 -8.93
CA ALA A 579 0.39 29.41 -9.65
C ALA A 579 1.15 30.34 -8.69
N ALA A 580 0.46 30.87 -7.67
CA ALA A 580 1.07 31.79 -6.71
C ALA A 580 2.14 31.09 -5.83
N LEU A 581 1.92 29.83 -5.47
CA LEU A 581 2.89 29.03 -4.71
C LEU A 581 4.10 28.63 -5.57
N ALA A 582 3.92 28.37 -6.86
CA ALA A 582 5.02 28.05 -7.77
C ALA A 582 6.04 29.20 -7.94
N THR A 583 5.63 30.44 -7.67
CA THR A 583 6.48 31.65 -7.76
C THR A 583 6.84 32.23 -6.39
N TRP A 584 6.69 31.49 -5.30
CA TRP A 584 7.01 31.98 -3.96
C TRP A 584 8.55 32.11 -3.74
N PRO A 585 9.04 33.12 -2.99
CA PRO A 585 8.30 34.22 -2.38
C PRO A 585 7.82 35.25 -3.41
N PRO A 586 6.69 35.94 -3.15
CA PRO A 586 6.20 36.96 -4.05
C PRO A 586 7.23 38.08 -4.24
N GLU A 587 7.27 38.66 -5.43
CA GLU A 587 8.08 39.84 -5.70
C GLU A 587 7.59 41.03 -4.86
N SER A 588 8.50 41.73 -4.20
CA SER A 588 8.18 42.92 -3.41
C SER A 588 8.96 44.13 -3.92
N VAL A 589 8.26 45.26 -4.07
CA VAL A 589 8.87 46.53 -4.48
C VAL A 589 9.12 47.37 -3.23
N ALA A 590 10.36 47.84 -3.06
CA ALA A 590 10.70 48.75 -1.97
C ALA A 590 10.24 50.18 -2.29
N GLU A 591 9.39 50.75 -1.44
CA GLU A 591 8.93 52.13 -1.56
C GLU A 591 9.60 53.05 -0.54
N THR A 592 9.71 54.34 -0.88
CA THR A 592 10.25 55.34 0.04
C THR A 592 9.26 55.62 1.16
N LEU A 593 9.72 55.67 2.41
CA LEU A 593 8.86 55.97 3.54
C LEU A 593 8.21 57.36 3.39
N PRO A 594 6.93 57.52 3.76
CA PRO A 594 6.25 58.81 3.71
C PRO A 594 6.99 59.91 4.47
N ALA A 595 7.33 61.01 3.78
CA ALA A 595 8.03 62.15 4.38
C ALA A 595 7.08 63.23 4.96
N PHE A 596 5.79 63.17 4.61
CA PHE A 596 4.78 64.18 4.97
C PHE A 596 3.61 63.57 5.75
N PRO A 597 2.98 64.32 6.67
CA PRO A 597 1.86 63.83 7.47
C PRO A 597 0.63 63.55 6.59
N ALA A 598 -0.20 62.59 7.01
CA ALA A 598 -1.50 62.35 6.40
C ALA A 598 -2.61 63.11 7.13
N ILE A 599 -3.75 63.31 6.47
CA ILE A 599 -4.99 63.82 7.07
C ILE A 599 -6.07 62.74 6.95
N ASP A 600 -6.65 62.36 8.09
CA ASP A 600 -7.76 61.41 8.14
C ASP A 600 -9.10 62.16 8.19
N ARG A 601 -10.10 61.65 7.46
CA ARG A 601 -11.50 62.11 7.47
C ARG A 601 -12.44 60.93 7.60
N ASP A 602 -13.29 60.98 8.62
CA ASP A 602 -14.33 59.98 8.82
C ASP A 602 -15.62 60.43 8.12
N LEU A 603 -16.20 59.55 7.31
CA LEU A 603 -17.43 59.77 6.57
C LEU A 603 -18.45 58.71 6.97
N THR A 604 -19.66 59.12 7.34
CA THR A 604 -20.78 58.18 7.59
C THR A 604 -21.79 58.25 6.47
N VAL A 605 -22.01 57.11 5.83
CA VAL A 605 -22.86 56.96 4.64
C VAL A 605 -24.03 56.06 4.99
N LEU A 606 -25.24 56.57 4.78
CA LEU A 606 -26.46 55.79 4.89
C LEU A 606 -26.72 55.08 3.56
N VAL A 607 -26.76 53.75 3.58
CA VAL A 607 -26.97 52.89 2.41
C VAL A 607 -28.05 51.86 2.70
N GLU A 608 -28.58 51.22 1.65
CA GLU A 608 -29.47 50.06 1.80
C GLU A 608 -28.74 48.89 2.49
N GLU A 609 -29.48 48.05 3.21
CA GLU A 609 -28.90 46.93 3.97
C GLU A 609 -28.10 45.96 3.09
N ALA A 610 -28.52 45.78 1.84
CA ALA A 610 -27.89 44.89 0.87
C ALA A 610 -26.55 45.42 0.31
N VAL A 611 -26.28 46.73 0.38
CA VAL A 611 -25.04 47.32 -0.16
C VAL A 611 -23.83 46.78 0.60
N ARG A 612 -22.87 46.18 -0.09
CA ARG A 612 -21.68 45.59 0.52
C ARG A 612 -20.57 46.63 0.68
N TRP A 613 -19.64 46.35 1.58
CA TRP A 613 -18.44 47.18 1.74
C TRP A 613 -17.65 47.26 0.42
N ALA A 614 -17.47 46.13 -0.27
CA ALA A 614 -16.80 46.08 -1.56
C ALA A 614 -17.49 46.95 -2.64
N ASP A 615 -18.82 47.07 -2.61
CA ASP A 615 -19.54 47.94 -3.54
C ASP A 615 -19.26 49.42 -3.26
N MET A 616 -19.09 49.78 -1.97
CA MET A 616 -18.68 51.13 -1.56
C MET A 616 -17.24 51.43 -1.95
N GLU A 617 -16.31 50.49 -1.74
CA GLU A 617 -14.92 50.63 -2.17
C GLU A 617 -14.83 50.82 -3.70
N ALA A 618 -15.49 49.95 -4.46
CA ALA A 618 -15.53 50.03 -5.92
C ALA A 618 -16.12 51.36 -6.43
N ALA A 619 -17.15 51.88 -5.77
CA ALA A 619 -17.73 53.17 -6.09
C ALA A 619 -16.72 54.31 -5.87
N ILE A 620 -15.98 54.30 -4.76
CA ILE A 620 -14.94 55.30 -4.47
C ILE A 620 -13.78 55.18 -5.46
N ASP A 621 -13.31 53.96 -5.71
CA ASP A 621 -12.15 53.70 -6.57
C ASP A 621 -12.41 54.09 -8.04
N SER A 622 -13.67 54.02 -8.50
CA SER A 622 -14.07 54.45 -9.84
C SER A 622 -13.72 55.91 -10.14
N ASN A 623 -13.63 56.77 -9.12
CA ASN A 623 -13.18 58.16 -9.23
C ASN A 623 -12.21 58.50 -8.09
N ARG A 624 -11.21 57.64 -7.86
CA ARG A 624 -10.27 57.80 -6.74
C ARG A 624 -9.46 59.10 -6.85
N PRO A 625 -9.51 60.00 -5.85
CA PRO A 625 -8.60 61.14 -5.79
C PRO A 625 -7.15 60.67 -5.67
N ALA A 626 -6.22 61.32 -6.37
CA ALA A 626 -4.80 60.93 -6.37
C ALA A 626 -4.12 61.04 -4.99
N SER A 627 -4.65 61.91 -4.13
CA SER A 627 -4.24 62.10 -2.74
C SER A 627 -4.82 61.05 -1.78
N LEU A 628 -5.82 60.27 -2.19
CA LEU A 628 -6.46 59.27 -1.32
C LEU A 628 -5.53 58.06 -1.20
N GLU A 629 -4.84 57.99 -0.06
CA GLU A 629 -3.88 56.95 0.29
C GLU A 629 -4.61 55.66 0.71
N ALA A 630 -5.62 55.75 1.57
CA ALA A 630 -6.33 54.57 2.08
C ALA A 630 -7.81 54.84 2.37
N ILE A 631 -8.60 53.76 2.28
CA ILE A 631 -10.00 53.67 2.71
C ILE A 631 -10.06 52.57 3.76
N GLU A 632 -10.48 52.91 4.98
CA GLU A 632 -10.56 51.95 6.08
C GLU A 632 -12.01 51.83 6.55
N PHE A 633 -12.49 50.60 6.71
CA PHE A 633 -13.77 50.35 7.38
C PHE A 633 -13.65 50.68 8.87
N VAL A 634 -14.59 51.47 9.41
CA VAL A 634 -14.60 51.82 10.83
C VAL A 634 -15.70 51.07 11.57
N THR A 635 -16.97 51.23 11.14
CA THR A 635 -18.10 50.57 11.81
C THR A 635 -19.36 50.55 10.94
N VAL A 636 -20.28 49.64 11.27
CA VAL A 636 -21.68 49.68 10.80
C VAL A 636 -22.59 49.90 11.99
N PHE A 637 -23.43 50.92 11.92
CA PHE A 637 -24.51 51.14 12.87
C PHE A 637 -25.85 50.70 12.27
N ARG A 638 -26.58 49.88 13.04
CA ARG A 638 -27.97 49.48 12.79
C ARG A 638 -28.79 49.83 14.03
N GLY A 639 -29.89 50.55 13.87
CA GLY A 639 -30.67 50.98 15.03
C GLY A 639 -32.00 51.61 14.68
N ARG A 640 -32.85 51.79 15.69
CA ARG A 640 -34.21 52.32 15.55
C ARG A 640 -34.29 53.75 14.98
N ASN A 641 -33.18 54.50 15.02
CA ASN A 641 -33.07 55.87 14.51
C ASN A 641 -32.64 55.94 13.02
N LEU A 642 -32.62 54.79 12.34
CA LEU A 642 -32.39 54.69 10.90
C LEU A 642 -33.70 54.31 10.19
N PRO A 643 -33.90 54.75 8.93
CA PRO A 643 -34.98 54.22 8.10
C PRO A 643 -34.91 52.69 8.01
N THR A 644 -36.08 52.03 8.02
CA THR A 644 -36.16 50.58 7.89
C THR A 644 -35.47 50.11 6.60
N GLY A 645 -34.65 49.05 6.71
CA GLY A 645 -33.91 48.50 5.56
C GLY A 645 -32.64 49.27 5.19
N ARG A 646 -32.20 50.24 6.01
CA ARG A 646 -30.95 50.99 5.82
C ARG A 646 -29.98 50.83 6.99
N LYS A 647 -28.69 50.95 6.69
CA LYS A 647 -27.58 50.92 7.64
C LYS A 647 -26.67 52.12 7.42
N ALA A 648 -26.03 52.58 8.50
CA ALA A 648 -25.02 53.63 8.43
C ALA A 648 -23.63 52.99 8.49
N VAL A 649 -22.82 53.19 7.45
CA VAL A 649 -21.45 52.69 7.38
C VAL A 649 -20.50 53.87 7.55
N THR A 650 -19.61 53.78 8.54
CA THR A 650 -18.55 54.76 8.75
C THR A 650 -17.25 54.22 8.16
N LEU A 651 -16.63 55.05 7.34
CA LEU A 651 -15.33 54.79 6.74
C LEU A 651 -14.36 55.93 7.08
N ARG A 652 -13.07 55.60 7.16
CA ARG A 652 -11.98 56.56 7.32
C ARG A 652 -11.22 56.67 6.02
N LEU A 653 -11.09 57.90 5.54
CA LEU A 653 -10.38 58.26 4.34
C LEU A 653 -9.06 58.92 4.75
N ARG A 654 -7.93 58.33 4.36
CA ARG A 654 -6.60 58.88 4.63
C ARG A 654 -6.07 59.57 3.38
N PHE A 655 -5.73 60.85 3.49
CA PHE A 655 -5.19 61.66 2.40
C PHE A 655 -3.73 62.01 2.64
N ARG A 656 -2.89 61.86 1.61
CA ARG A 656 -1.47 62.21 1.61
C ARG A 656 -0.99 62.51 0.19
N VAL A 657 -0.04 63.44 0.07
CA VAL A 657 0.77 63.63 -1.13
C VAL A 657 2.25 63.48 -0.79
N THR A 658 3.07 63.10 -1.76
CA THR A 658 4.45 62.68 -1.53
C THR A 658 5.46 63.83 -1.47
N ASP A 659 5.06 65.05 -1.86
CA ASP A 659 5.95 66.19 -2.07
C ASP A 659 5.68 67.39 -1.13
N ARG A 660 4.59 67.37 -0.36
CA ARG A 660 4.22 68.46 0.57
C ARG A 660 3.20 68.03 1.63
N THR A 661 3.01 68.89 2.64
CA THR A 661 1.90 68.76 3.59
C THR A 661 0.58 69.25 2.97
N LEU A 662 -0.48 68.45 3.10
CA LEU A 662 -1.84 68.84 2.72
C LEU A 662 -2.44 69.83 3.73
N ARG A 663 -3.21 70.81 3.25
CA ARG A 663 -4.07 71.65 4.10
C ARG A 663 -5.50 71.11 4.11
N HIS A 664 -6.26 71.48 5.15
CA HIS A 664 -7.62 70.96 5.35
C HIS A 664 -8.58 71.41 4.25
N ASP A 665 -8.43 72.62 3.73
CA ASP A 665 -9.23 73.21 2.65
C ASP A 665 -9.02 72.52 1.30
N GLU A 666 -7.89 71.82 1.12
CA GLU A 666 -7.58 71.08 -0.10
C GLU A 666 -8.32 69.73 -0.19
N ILE A 667 -8.81 69.21 0.94
CA ILE A 667 -9.46 67.89 1.04
C ILE A 667 -10.98 67.99 0.85
N ASP A 668 -11.60 69.13 1.17
CA ASP A 668 -13.05 69.30 1.06
C ASP A 668 -13.60 69.00 -0.35
N PRO A 669 -12.95 69.41 -1.46
CA PRO A 669 -13.37 69.03 -2.81
C PRO A 669 -13.25 67.53 -3.11
N GLU A 670 -12.24 66.86 -2.53
CA GLU A 670 -12.01 65.43 -2.71
C GLU A 670 -13.06 64.61 -1.96
N ILE A 671 -13.42 65.04 -0.74
CA ILE A 671 -14.54 64.47 0.02
C ILE A 671 -15.87 64.66 -0.73
N ALA A 672 -16.09 65.83 -1.35
CA ALA A 672 -17.27 66.06 -2.18
C ALA A 672 -17.31 65.10 -3.40
N THR A 673 -16.16 64.83 -4.01
CA THR A 673 -16.03 63.86 -5.12
C THR A 673 -16.37 62.44 -4.66
N ILE A 674 -15.78 62.00 -3.55
CA ILE A 674 -16.04 60.69 -2.94
C ILE A 674 -17.52 60.53 -2.56
N THR A 675 -18.11 61.57 -1.98
CA THR A 675 -19.53 61.64 -1.63
C THR A 675 -20.42 61.48 -2.86
N ALA A 676 -20.10 62.17 -3.96
CA ALA A 676 -20.85 62.05 -5.21
C ALA A 676 -20.73 60.64 -5.82
N SER A 677 -19.54 60.03 -5.76
CA SER A 677 -19.32 58.65 -6.20
C SER A 677 -20.14 57.64 -5.39
N LEU A 678 -20.20 57.79 -4.06
CA LEU A 678 -21.03 56.95 -3.21
C LEU A 678 -22.53 57.17 -3.46
N GLY A 679 -22.95 58.41 -3.68
CA GLY A 679 -24.34 58.73 -4.02
C GLY A 679 -24.79 58.12 -5.34
N THR A 680 -23.93 58.16 -6.36
CA THR A 680 -24.24 57.62 -7.71
C THR A 680 -24.05 56.11 -7.82
N GLY A 681 -22.99 55.56 -7.20
CA GLY A 681 -22.62 54.15 -7.32
C GLY A 681 -23.43 53.22 -6.44
N VAL A 682 -23.77 53.64 -5.20
CA VAL A 682 -24.47 52.79 -4.22
C VAL A 682 -25.69 53.44 -3.59
N GLY A 683 -26.14 54.59 -4.10
CA GLY A 683 -27.29 55.32 -3.54
C GLY A 683 -27.04 55.85 -2.12
N GLY A 684 -25.77 56.13 -1.77
CA GLY A 684 -25.38 56.56 -0.43
C GLY A 684 -25.80 58.00 -0.09
N GLU A 685 -26.35 58.19 1.10
CA GLU A 685 -26.69 59.51 1.66
C GLU A 685 -25.76 59.87 2.83
N ILE A 686 -25.06 61.00 2.76
CA ILE A 686 -24.13 61.38 3.83
C ILE A 686 -24.89 61.87 5.06
N ARG A 687 -24.56 61.30 6.21
CA ARG A 687 -24.86 61.89 7.52
C ARG A 687 -23.62 62.62 8.02
N GLN A 688 -23.69 63.95 8.07
CA GLN A 688 -22.70 64.76 8.78
C GLN A 688 -22.87 64.64 10.29
#